data_AF-A0AAE4AUR3-F1
#
_entry.id   AF-A0AAE4AUR3-F1
#
_cell.length_a   1.000
_cell.length_b   1.000
_cell.length_c   1.000
_cell.angle_alpha   90.00
_cell.angle_beta   90.00
_cell.angle_gamma   90.00
#
_symmetry.space_group_name_H-M   'P 1'
#
loop_
_entity.id
_entity.type
_entity.pdbx_description
1 polymer ?
#
loop_
_entity_poly.entity_id
_entity_poly.type
_entity_poly.pdbx_seq_one_letter_code
_entity_poly.pdbx_strand_id
1 'polypeptide(L)'
;MPGIIKPMRLGVLTKCTPYRKGAMFTVTALGLFDLLEPDYLLMETGLWPMAADQLPGGSVLDFGTPKPNGEVIVAGSAIPPGGHPAKEVTVEAEVGPVSKRVMVVGDRVWVHGDNGPVFTDPVPFTHMPLVPERAFGGEGVVENPVGRGAGARLLYDAGYKAPLPNLENPAHPILDIEDAPHPAWFGPYPLDAPIRRKYMGTYDRAYMKTHFPGYPEDFDTRYFLTAPADQQIDGYFRGDEPVRVAGMSSSHPTVHSRLPGVRARAFVDRTSEPAGLHELHMHLDTVWLFGSVNKGVVAFRGSTEIEDIEGDDVAYVMIAYERLSDPPRDVSYYEEVYRQRRDPKEKIKYLLADYQLSPGIDPEVWERRRASKLEAFQQQMDAFREAQGFQLRKQFEDRDLPPALIADMPLPQIPPVAIPTEEEIERGEADFASMLDDMAEQKKFADTVILELEGLRERQLAEKGITAFDDMPRAADLKPGIEADPKYAGTLANFHVEQPDIARTTAELDAFVDSIPTFDSRPTEQQEQVRSAVAAAKDMVTGAAFENPDGFGGSEEERFEKARARALDLPEAQPFHQARQELARAAERMETTGLADMLAEAKEVIEPKKFREMMADMEASGLDPDAIEAGRQRLAQTEKQIGKFLPAVDAGEPGEGFEALLSSITEFSQSREPLDPDELLRELEAVFAIIEPMTIDGQRKTRLLVPKPTAPMPAFGPETAKRLGKLALDDIGVGDLAGRDLAGADLAGADLSGADLSGTLLEGANLEGANLTGITAHGAALTGANLRNARLARADLKDVNFGAAVLDGADFTGARIENPILMETSLAGIVLNEAHLIRWSAVNLDLRSVHFDRAHIANGNFIRCDLAHASFRGAKIVRSIVIEGSLNGAHFNGAELEKAGFIKTDLERVVFDEARLVSSGFVGEPVMTYASFTDVHAVKTSWLAADLKESCFLRANLRDCSLMLSDARWSDFRLAALHNTLMLRANFGECDFFGANLMGAQMRKANLAFASLRRANAYSADFSLAKLTGADLHHAHLVKTTFRAPETVD
;
A
#
# COMPACT_ATOMS: atom_id res chain seq x y z
N MET A 1 -27.62 -13.06 -12.60
CA MET A 1 -26.70 -13.53 -11.55
C MET A 1 -27.23 -13.14 -10.18
N PRO A 2 -27.01 -14.02 -9.18
CA PRO A 2 -27.27 -13.70 -7.79
C PRO A 2 -26.39 -12.53 -7.33
N GLY A 3 -26.84 -11.80 -6.30
CA GLY A 3 -25.95 -10.87 -5.60
C GLY A 3 -24.84 -11.66 -4.91
N ILE A 4 -23.58 -11.21 -5.03
CA ILE A 4 -22.44 -11.92 -4.44
C ILE A 4 -21.97 -11.17 -3.19
N ILE A 5 -21.93 -11.87 -2.07
CA ILE A 5 -21.32 -11.42 -0.82
C ILE A 5 -20.08 -12.29 -0.60
N LYS A 6 -18.89 -11.70 -0.57
CA LYS A 6 -17.64 -12.44 -0.49
C LYS A 6 -16.55 -11.65 0.21
N PRO A 7 -15.52 -12.33 0.76
CA PRO A 7 -14.31 -11.65 1.19
C PRO A 7 -13.46 -11.21 -0.01
N MET A 8 -12.49 -10.31 0.23
CA MET A 8 -11.57 -9.80 -0.80
C MET A 8 -10.53 -10.84 -1.25
N ARG A 9 -10.33 -11.89 -0.46
CA ARG A 9 -9.34 -12.95 -0.71
C ARG A 9 -9.84 -14.14 -1.52
N LEU A 10 -11.15 -14.28 -1.68
CA LEU A 10 -11.74 -15.38 -2.46
C LEU A 10 -12.30 -14.88 -3.78
N GLY A 11 -11.88 -15.53 -4.87
CA GLY A 11 -12.55 -15.44 -6.15
C GLY A 11 -13.81 -16.31 -6.18
N VAL A 12 -14.84 -15.88 -6.90
CA VAL A 12 -16.11 -16.62 -7.01
C VAL A 12 -16.45 -16.85 -8.47
N LEU A 13 -16.74 -18.11 -8.80
CA LEU A 13 -17.39 -18.48 -10.05
C LEU A 13 -18.73 -19.14 -9.73
N THR A 14 -19.78 -18.74 -10.44
CA THR A 14 -21.09 -19.39 -10.36
C THR A 14 -21.49 -19.92 -11.71
N LYS A 15 -22.05 -21.13 -11.75
CA LYS A 15 -22.51 -21.74 -13.00
C LYS A 15 -23.81 -22.48 -12.81
N CYS A 16 -24.75 -22.28 -13.73
CA CYS A 16 -25.92 -23.12 -13.85
C CYS A 16 -25.68 -24.15 -14.94
N THR A 17 -25.87 -25.44 -14.65
CA THR A 17 -25.84 -26.51 -15.64
C THR A 17 -27.17 -27.26 -15.64
N PRO A 18 -27.85 -27.41 -16.79
CA PRO A 18 -29.10 -28.16 -16.85
C PRO A 18 -28.97 -29.57 -16.28
N TYR A 19 -29.96 -29.98 -15.49
CA TYR A 19 -29.97 -31.26 -14.78
C TYR A 19 -31.40 -31.74 -14.54
N ARG A 20 -31.76 -32.88 -15.13
CA ARG A 20 -33.10 -33.48 -15.06
C ARG A 20 -34.21 -32.48 -15.44
N LYS A 21 -35.15 -32.19 -14.53
CA LYS A 21 -36.31 -31.29 -14.73
C LYS A 21 -36.02 -29.81 -14.38
N GLY A 22 -34.78 -29.47 -14.01
CA GLY A 22 -34.34 -28.13 -13.62
C GLY A 22 -32.85 -27.91 -13.96
N ALA A 23 -32.08 -27.33 -13.05
CA ALA A 23 -30.63 -27.16 -13.21
C ALA A 23 -29.86 -27.38 -11.89
N MET A 24 -28.56 -27.61 -12.01
CA MET A 24 -27.61 -27.56 -10.90
C MET A 24 -26.97 -26.18 -10.87
N PHE A 25 -27.03 -25.51 -9.72
CA PHE A 25 -26.28 -24.31 -9.42
C PHE A 25 -24.99 -24.68 -8.70
N THR A 26 -23.85 -24.36 -9.29
CA THR A 26 -22.53 -24.62 -8.71
C THR A 26 -21.86 -23.32 -8.31
N VAL A 27 -21.35 -23.27 -7.08
CA VAL A 27 -20.50 -22.20 -6.56
C VAL A 27 -19.08 -22.74 -6.44
N THR A 28 -18.12 -22.04 -7.04
CA THR A 28 -16.68 -22.30 -6.90
C THR A 28 -16.03 -21.14 -6.18
N ALA A 29 -15.39 -21.41 -5.04
CA ALA A 29 -14.57 -20.45 -4.32
C ALA A 29 -13.09 -20.74 -4.58
N LEU A 30 -12.35 -19.73 -5.06
CA LEU A 30 -10.93 -19.83 -5.42
C LEU A 30 -10.09 -19.07 -4.40
N GLY A 31 -9.14 -19.75 -3.77
CA GLY A 31 -8.16 -19.14 -2.86
C GLY A 31 -6.75 -19.19 -3.44
N LEU A 32 -6.10 -18.02 -3.55
CA LEU A 32 -4.67 -17.92 -3.90
C LEU A 32 -3.85 -18.00 -2.62
N PHE A 33 -2.72 -18.72 -2.61
CA PHE A 33 -1.80 -18.75 -1.47
C PHE A 33 -0.33 -18.77 -1.93
N ASP A 34 0.58 -18.41 -1.02
CA ASP A 34 2.02 -18.52 -1.23
C ASP A 34 2.52 -19.89 -0.77
N LEU A 35 3.36 -20.55 -1.57
CA LEU A 35 3.96 -21.82 -1.17
C LEU A 35 5.02 -21.62 -0.06
N LEU A 36 5.61 -20.44 0.07
CA LEU A 36 6.55 -20.11 1.14
C LEU A 36 5.83 -19.72 2.45
N GLU A 37 4.64 -19.13 2.33
CA GLU A 37 3.79 -18.68 3.45
C GLU A 37 2.35 -19.18 3.27
N PRO A 38 2.09 -20.48 3.49
CA PRO A 38 0.81 -21.08 3.12
C PRO A 38 -0.34 -20.71 4.07
N ASP A 39 -0.07 -20.13 5.24
CA ASP A 39 -1.06 -19.99 6.32
C ASP A 39 -2.19 -18.99 6.02
N TYR A 40 -2.04 -18.17 4.97
CA TYR A 40 -3.02 -17.15 4.59
C TYR A 40 -3.30 -17.16 3.09
N LEU A 41 -4.56 -16.89 2.73
CA LEU A 41 -4.91 -16.65 1.34
C LEU A 41 -4.50 -15.23 0.96
N LEU A 42 -3.93 -15.03 -0.22
CA LEU A 42 -3.60 -13.71 -0.79
C LEU A 42 -4.85 -13.03 -1.37
N MET A 43 -4.75 -11.74 -1.70
CA MET A 43 -5.85 -10.96 -2.30
C MET A 43 -6.22 -11.52 -3.69
N GLU A 44 -7.53 -11.58 -3.98
CA GLU A 44 -8.04 -12.10 -5.26
C GLU A 44 -7.51 -11.30 -6.47
N THR A 45 -7.27 -10.00 -6.29
CA THR A 45 -6.74 -9.12 -7.34
C THR A 45 -5.40 -9.60 -7.91
N GLY A 46 -4.62 -10.36 -7.14
CA GLY A 46 -3.39 -11.01 -7.58
C GLY A 46 -3.60 -12.33 -8.33
N LEU A 47 -4.73 -13.02 -8.12
CA LEU A 47 -5.01 -14.36 -8.67
C LEU A 47 -5.11 -14.35 -10.19
N TRP A 48 -5.98 -13.51 -10.74
CA TRP A 48 -6.29 -13.52 -12.18
C TRP A 48 -5.11 -13.12 -13.07
N PRO A 49 -4.32 -12.06 -12.76
CA PRO A 49 -3.13 -11.74 -13.53
C PRO A 49 -2.07 -12.84 -13.46
N MET A 50 -1.85 -13.42 -12.28
CA MET A 50 -0.89 -14.52 -12.10
C MET A 50 -1.31 -15.75 -12.91
N ALA A 51 -2.57 -16.19 -12.79
CA ALA A 51 -3.07 -17.33 -13.54
C ALA A 51 -2.99 -17.11 -15.06
N ALA A 52 -3.30 -15.89 -15.55
CA ALA A 52 -3.23 -15.58 -16.98
C ALA A 52 -1.80 -15.62 -17.54
N ASP A 53 -0.80 -15.27 -16.73
CA ASP A 53 0.62 -15.29 -17.12
C ASP A 53 1.22 -16.70 -17.07
N GLN A 54 0.77 -17.53 -16.12
CA GLN A 54 1.35 -18.84 -15.87
C GLN A 54 0.63 -20.01 -16.58
N LEU A 55 -0.63 -19.83 -17.00
CA LEU A 55 -1.37 -20.89 -17.68
C LEU A 55 -0.87 -21.14 -19.11
N PRO A 56 -0.81 -22.42 -19.56
CA PRO A 56 -0.51 -22.73 -20.95
C PRO A 56 -1.56 -22.13 -21.90
N GLY A 57 -1.14 -21.67 -23.08
CA GLY A 57 -2.01 -21.05 -24.07
C GLY A 57 -3.25 -21.89 -24.40
N GLY A 58 -4.44 -21.28 -24.31
CA GLY A 58 -5.72 -21.96 -24.55
C GLY A 58 -6.29 -22.77 -23.37
N SER A 59 -5.55 -22.87 -22.25
CA SER A 59 -6.04 -23.49 -21.02
C SER A 59 -6.92 -22.53 -20.22
N VAL A 60 -7.84 -23.09 -19.43
CA VAL A 60 -8.70 -22.35 -18.51
C VAL A 60 -8.40 -22.82 -17.10
N LEU A 61 -8.35 -21.92 -16.13
CA LEU A 61 -8.08 -22.24 -14.72
C LEU A 61 -9.15 -23.19 -14.16
N ASP A 62 -10.42 -22.94 -14.48
CA ASP A 62 -11.56 -23.70 -13.98
C ASP A 62 -12.78 -23.56 -14.89
N PHE A 63 -13.61 -24.61 -14.99
CA PHE A 63 -14.87 -24.59 -15.75
C PHE A 63 -16.10 -24.28 -14.89
N GLY A 64 -15.95 -24.19 -13.57
CA GLY A 64 -17.02 -23.90 -12.62
C GLY A 64 -18.07 -25.00 -12.53
N THR A 65 -17.69 -26.26 -12.77
CA THR A 65 -18.60 -27.41 -12.80
C THR A 65 -18.23 -28.44 -11.72
N PRO A 66 -19.20 -29.21 -11.21
CA PRO A 66 -18.93 -30.26 -10.23
C PRO A 66 -17.92 -31.28 -10.78
N LYS A 67 -16.93 -31.66 -9.96
CA LYS A 67 -15.99 -32.74 -10.26
C LYS A 67 -16.24 -33.90 -9.29
N PRO A 68 -16.14 -35.15 -9.76
CA PRO A 68 -16.40 -36.32 -8.91
C PRO A 68 -15.27 -36.63 -7.93
N ASN A 69 -14.05 -36.13 -8.20
CA ASN A 69 -12.80 -36.45 -7.50
C ASN A 69 -11.90 -35.21 -7.41
N GLY A 70 -10.94 -35.24 -6.48
CA GLY A 70 -9.88 -34.27 -6.33
C GLY A 70 -8.79 -34.43 -7.39
N GLU A 71 -8.23 -33.32 -7.88
CA GLU A 71 -7.12 -33.31 -8.82
C GLU A 71 -6.03 -32.27 -8.50
N VAL A 72 -4.79 -32.61 -8.84
CA VAL A 72 -3.62 -31.72 -8.76
C VAL A 72 -3.16 -31.38 -10.18
N ILE A 73 -2.95 -30.10 -10.45
CA ILE A 73 -2.46 -29.61 -11.73
C ILE A 73 -1.26 -28.72 -11.49
N VAL A 74 -0.19 -28.90 -12.26
CA VAL A 74 0.99 -28.03 -12.20
C VAL A 74 1.15 -27.30 -13.52
N ALA A 75 1.34 -25.99 -13.44
CA ALA A 75 1.64 -25.13 -14.58
C ALA A 75 2.97 -24.40 -14.37
N GLY A 76 3.58 -24.00 -15.48
CA GLY A 76 4.87 -23.33 -15.52
C GLY A 76 5.94 -24.17 -16.23
N SER A 77 7.17 -24.04 -15.74
CA SER A 77 8.37 -24.55 -16.43
C SER A 77 9.34 -25.18 -15.46
N ALA A 78 10.15 -26.12 -15.97
CA ALA A 78 11.35 -26.56 -15.28
C ALA A 78 12.40 -25.45 -15.33
N ILE A 79 12.92 -25.08 -14.16
CA ILE A 79 13.94 -24.05 -13.99
C ILE A 79 15.08 -24.67 -13.16
N PRO A 80 16.30 -24.82 -13.73
CA PRO A 80 17.41 -25.37 -12.99
C PRO A 80 17.82 -24.49 -11.79
N PRO A 81 18.34 -25.10 -10.70
CA PRO A 81 18.81 -24.37 -9.52
C PRO A 81 19.83 -23.27 -9.86
N GLY A 82 19.72 -22.10 -9.24
CA GLY A 82 20.64 -20.98 -9.45
C GLY A 82 20.54 -20.32 -10.84
N GLY A 83 19.59 -20.74 -11.69
CA GLY A 83 19.38 -20.17 -13.03
C GLY A 83 20.46 -20.55 -14.06
N HIS A 84 21.34 -21.49 -13.73
CA HIS A 84 22.38 -21.95 -14.64
C HIS A 84 21.84 -22.94 -15.69
N PRO A 85 22.31 -22.92 -16.95
CA PRO A 85 21.87 -23.88 -17.95
C PRO A 85 22.18 -25.32 -17.53
N ALA A 86 21.18 -26.19 -17.55
CA ALA A 86 21.33 -27.62 -17.26
C ALA A 86 20.86 -28.46 -18.45
N LYS A 87 21.50 -29.62 -18.65
CA LYS A 87 21.09 -30.60 -19.68
C LYS A 87 19.84 -31.38 -19.27
N GLU A 88 19.64 -31.52 -17.96
CA GLU A 88 18.59 -32.33 -17.36
C GLU A 88 18.21 -31.75 -15.99
N VAL A 89 16.92 -31.73 -15.68
CA VAL A 89 16.36 -31.35 -14.38
C VAL A 89 15.21 -32.30 -14.04
N THR A 90 15.15 -32.80 -12.81
CA THR A 90 13.98 -33.52 -12.31
C THR A 90 12.98 -32.54 -11.73
N VAL A 91 11.74 -32.59 -12.22
CA VAL A 91 10.61 -31.84 -11.67
C VAL A 91 9.77 -32.78 -10.81
N GLU A 92 9.50 -32.38 -9.57
CA GLU A 92 8.69 -33.14 -8.62
C GLU A 92 7.54 -32.26 -8.11
N ALA A 93 6.34 -32.84 -8.03
CA ALA A 93 5.21 -32.25 -7.33
C ALA A 93 4.52 -33.32 -6.48
N GLU A 94 4.34 -33.01 -5.20
CA GLU A 94 3.66 -33.84 -4.22
C GLU A 94 2.63 -33.00 -3.48
N VAL A 95 1.40 -33.51 -3.38
CA VAL A 95 0.30 -32.93 -2.59
C VAL A 95 -0.45 -34.09 -1.93
N GLY A 96 -0.20 -34.28 -0.63
CA GLY A 96 -0.77 -35.39 0.12
C GLY A 96 -0.49 -36.74 -0.55
N PRO A 97 -1.51 -37.51 -0.98
CA PRO A 97 -1.30 -38.83 -1.61
C PRO A 97 -0.83 -38.76 -3.07
N VAL A 98 -0.90 -37.59 -3.73
CA VAL A 98 -0.45 -37.43 -5.11
C VAL A 98 1.05 -37.15 -5.11
N SER A 99 1.84 -37.95 -5.80
CA SER A 99 3.28 -37.72 -5.99
C SER A 99 3.66 -38.08 -7.42
N LYS A 100 4.20 -37.09 -8.15
CA LYS A 100 4.61 -37.26 -9.55
C LYS A 100 5.98 -36.65 -9.79
N ARG A 101 6.78 -37.36 -10.58
CA ARG A 101 8.12 -36.96 -10.99
C ARG A 101 8.26 -37.08 -12.49
N VAL A 102 8.80 -36.05 -13.12
CA VAL A 102 9.08 -36.00 -14.55
C VAL A 102 10.53 -35.58 -14.74
N MET A 103 11.26 -36.36 -15.52
CA MET A 103 12.61 -36.02 -15.96
C MET A 103 12.51 -35.08 -17.14
N VAL A 104 13.10 -33.89 -17.03
CA VAL A 104 13.07 -32.85 -18.05
C VAL A 104 14.43 -32.74 -18.71
N VAL A 105 14.52 -33.19 -19.95
CA VAL A 105 15.75 -33.27 -20.72
C VAL A 105 15.77 -32.20 -21.82
N GLY A 106 16.93 -31.61 -22.05
CA GLY A 106 17.16 -30.68 -23.15
C GLY A 106 16.78 -31.24 -24.53
N ASP A 107 16.62 -30.37 -25.51
CA ASP A 107 16.22 -30.79 -26.87
C ASP A 107 17.22 -31.80 -27.44
N ARG A 108 16.69 -32.90 -28.00
CA ARG A 108 17.45 -34.00 -28.61
C ARG A 108 16.79 -34.47 -29.90
N VAL A 109 17.58 -35.00 -30.82
CA VAL A 109 17.10 -35.60 -32.07
C VAL A 109 17.82 -36.92 -32.35
N TRP A 110 17.12 -37.84 -33.00
CA TRP A 110 17.74 -39.06 -33.55
C TRP A 110 18.59 -38.72 -34.78
N VAL A 111 19.78 -39.33 -34.85
CA VAL A 111 20.78 -39.19 -35.91
C VAL A 111 21.39 -40.54 -36.27
N HIS A 112 21.97 -40.63 -37.47
CA HIS A 112 22.57 -41.87 -37.96
C HIS A 112 23.90 -42.14 -37.24
N GLY A 113 23.98 -43.26 -36.51
CA GLY A 113 25.20 -43.77 -35.91
C GLY A 113 25.76 -44.99 -36.65
N ASP A 114 27.01 -45.34 -36.35
CA ASP A 114 27.74 -46.43 -37.02
C ASP A 114 27.10 -47.82 -36.83
N ASN A 115 26.29 -47.99 -35.78
CA ASN A 115 25.61 -49.25 -35.42
C ASN A 115 24.07 -49.13 -35.36
N GLY A 116 23.49 -48.09 -35.97
CA GLY A 116 22.04 -47.83 -35.93
C GLY A 116 21.69 -46.43 -35.44
N PRO A 117 20.39 -46.14 -35.18
CA PRO A 117 19.94 -44.85 -34.66
C PRO A 117 20.55 -44.56 -33.28
N VAL A 118 21.09 -43.36 -33.11
CA VAL A 118 21.53 -42.80 -31.82
C VAL A 118 20.96 -41.40 -31.67
N PHE A 119 20.81 -40.87 -30.47
CA PHE A 119 20.35 -39.48 -30.28
C PHE A 119 21.49 -38.56 -29.85
N THR A 120 21.34 -37.27 -30.17
CA THR A 120 22.32 -36.23 -29.81
C THR A 120 22.40 -35.99 -28.31
N ASP A 121 23.52 -35.43 -27.85
CA ASP A 121 23.61 -34.86 -26.50
C ASP A 121 22.49 -33.83 -26.26
N PRO A 122 21.88 -33.79 -25.05
CA PRO A 122 20.89 -32.78 -24.71
C PRO A 122 21.46 -31.37 -24.79
N VAL A 123 20.71 -30.47 -25.42
CA VAL A 123 21.01 -29.02 -25.41
C VAL A 123 20.66 -28.43 -24.03
N PRO A 124 21.61 -27.79 -23.31
CA PRO A 124 21.32 -27.16 -22.03
C PRO A 124 20.22 -26.10 -22.12
N PHE A 125 19.35 -26.02 -21.11
CA PHE A 125 18.28 -25.04 -21.00
C PHE A 125 18.30 -24.35 -19.63
N THR A 126 17.82 -23.11 -19.57
CA THR A 126 17.54 -22.38 -18.33
C THR A 126 16.04 -22.38 -17.99
N HIS A 127 15.20 -22.70 -18.97
CA HIS A 127 13.74 -22.72 -18.84
C HIS A 127 13.14 -23.70 -19.85
N MET A 128 12.36 -24.68 -19.38
CA MET A 128 11.69 -25.68 -20.22
C MET A 128 10.20 -25.79 -19.86
N PRO A 129 9.26 -25.39 -20.74
CA PRO A 129 7.82 -25.45 -20.46
C PRO A 129 7.32 -26.88 -20.19
N LEU A 130 6.47 -27.04 -19.18
CA LEU A 130 5.86 -28.32 -18.79
C LEU A 130 4.53 -28.58 -19.54
N VAL A 131 4.60 -28.65 -20.87
CA VAL A 131 3.44 -28.71 -21.77
C VAL A 131 3.36 -30.05 -22.53
N PRO A 132 2.16 -30.52 -22.92
CA PRO A 132 1.97 -31.84 -23.55
C PRO A 132 2.73 -32.00 -24.88
N GLU A 133 2.98 -30.93 -25.64
CA GLU A 133 3.73 -30.95 -26.91
C GLU A 133 5.19 -31.38 -26.75
N ARG A 134 5.70 -31.36 -25.51
CA ARG A 134 7.05 -31.79 -25.14
C ARG A 134 7.10 -33.16 -24.48
N ALA A 135 5.95 -33.80 -24.21
CA ALA A 135 5.89 -35.19 -23.75
C ALA A 135 5.80 -36.18 -24.92
N PHE A 136 6.01 -37.47 -24.64
CA PHE A 136 5.83 -38.52 -25.64
C PHE A 136 4.42 -38.45 -26.25
N GLY A 137 4.31 -38.59 -27.57
CA GLY A 137 3.05 -38.51 -28.28
C GLY A 137 3.21 -38.25 -29.78
N GLY A 138 2.10 -37.97 -30.44
CA GLY A 138 2.02 -37.72 -31.88
C GLY A 138 0.85 -38.44 -32.54
N GLU A 139 0.79 -38.40 -33.87
CA GLU A 139 -0.28 -39.04 -34.64
C GLU A 139 -0.41 -40.53 -34.29
N GLY A 140 -1.61 -40.96 -33.90
CA GLY A 140 -1.90 -42.33 -33.47
C GLY A 140 -1.77 -42.59 -31.96
N VAL A 141 -1.19 -41.68 -31.17
CA VAL A 141 -1.14 -41.79 -29.69
C VAL A 141 -2.35 -41.08 -29.09
N VAL A 142 -3.33 -41.86 -28.61
CA VAL A 142 -4.64 -41.35 -28.15
C VAL A 142 -4.50 -40.46 -26.90
N GLU A 143 -3.57 -40.80 -26.01
CA GLU A 143 -3.32 -40.10 -24.75
C GLU A 143 -2.71 -38.70 -24.96
N ASN A 144 -1.89 -38.52 -26.01
CA ASN A 144 -1.22 -37.26 -26.31
C ASN A 144 -1.00 -37.07 -27.83
N PRO A 145 -2.06 -36.70 -28.59
CA PRO A 145 -1.96 -36.57 -30.04
C PRO A 145 -1.10 -35.38 -30.50
N VAL A 146 -0.88 -34.39 -29.62
CA VAL A 146 -0.07 -33.19 -29.89
C VAL A 146 1.39 -33.33 -29.45
N GLY A 147 1.75 -34.45 -28.81
CA GLY A 147 3.10 -34.73 -28.34
C GLY A 147 4.10 -35.03 -29.46
N ARG A 148 5.28 -35.48 -29.07
CA ARG A 148 6.38 -35.83 -30.02
C ARG A 148 7.03 -37.16 -29.69
N GLY A 149 7.71 -37.74 -30.67
CA GLY A 149 8.45 -39.00 -30.53
C GLY A 149 7.74 -40.21 -31.14
N ALA A 150 6.41 -40.20 -31.26
CA ALA A 150 5.70 -41.24 -32.00
C ALA A 150 6.05 -41.18 -33.50
N GLY A 151 6.28 -42.34 -34.11
CA GLY A 151 6.67 -42.42 -35.52
C GLY A 151 8.10 -41.93 -35.82
N ALA A 152 8.96 -41.78 -34.80
CA ALA A 152 10.34 -41.32 -34.97
C ALA A 152 11.14 -42.16 -35.98
N ARG A 153 10.93 -43.49 -36.02
CA ARG A 153 11.55 -44.39 -37.01
C ARG A 153 11.25 -43.98 -38.46
N LEU A 154 10.00 -43.65 -38.76
CA LEU A 154 9.59 -43.25 -40.11
C LEU A 154 10.29 -41.96 -40.55
N LEU A 155 10.38 -40.98 -39.64
CA LEU A 155 11.09 -39.72 -39.90
C LEU A 155 12.59 -39.95 -40.08
N TYR A 156 13.18 -40.79 -39.25
CA TYR A 156 14.59 -41.16 -39.30
C TYR A 156 14.94 -41.87 -40.62
N ASP A 157 14.18 -42.89 -41.01
CA ASP A 157 14.40 -43.66 -42.25
C ASP A 157 14.20 -42.79 -43.51
N ALA A 158 13.32 -41.78 -43.42
CA ALA A 158 13.11 -40.78 -44.46
C ALA A 158 14.20 -39.68 -44.49
N GLY A 159 15.21 -39.75 -43.61
CA GLY A 159 16.32 -38.79 -43.55
C GLY A 159 15.99 -37.46 -42.87
N TYR A 160 14.83 -37.35 -42.21
CA TYR A 160 14.45 -36.16 -41.43
C TYR A 160 14.96 -36.24 -40.00
N LYS A 161 15.13 -35.08 -39.36
CA LYS A 161 15.41 -35.02 -37.92
C LYS A 161 14.17 -35.46 -37.14
N ALA A 162 14.25 -36.58 -36.43
CA ALA A 162 13.19 -37.05 -35.55
C ALA A 162 13.43 -36.56 -34.11
N PRO A 163 12.67 -35.59 -33.59
CA PRO A 163 12.86 -35.05 -32.25
C PRO A 163 12.39 -36.03 -31.16
N LEU A 164 13.13 -36.07 -30.05
CA LEU A 164 12.70 -36.77 -28.83
C LEU A 164 11.83 -35.86 -27.97
N PRO A 165 10.95 -36.42 -27.12
CA PRO A 165 10.30 -35.66 -26.07
C PRO A 165 11.32 -35.12 -25.05
N ASN A 166 10.96 -34.01 -24.42
CA ASN A 166 11.72 -33.42 -23.31
C ASN A 166 11.20 -33.92 -21.96
N LEU A 167 9.91 -34.23 -21.86
CA LEU A 167 9.25 -34.67 -20.64
C LEU A 167 9.14 -36.20 -20.66
N GLU A 168 9.91 -36.85 -19.79
CA GLU A 168 9.98 -38.31 -19.70
C GLU A 168 9.64 -38.81 -18.30
N ASN A 169 9.08 -40.02 -18.24
CA ASN A 169 8.93 -40.73 -16.98
C ASN A 169 10.29 -41.33 -16.59
N PRO A 170 10.89 -40.96 -15.44
CA PRO A 170 12.19 -41.48 -15.04
C PRO A 170 12.22 -43.01 -14.84
N ALA A 171 11.06 -43.66 -14.63
CA ALA A 171 10.97 -45.12 -14.53
C ALA A 171 11.00 -45.83 -15.90
N HIS A 172 10.68 -45.11 -16.98
CA HIS A 172 10.59 -45.63 -18.35
C HIS A 172 11.21 -44.64 -19.34
N PRO A 173 12.54 -44.39 -19.27
CA PRO A 173 13.22 -43.47 -20.17
C PRO A 173 13.29 -44.04 -21.60
N ILE A 174 13.35 -43.15 -22.59
CA ILE A 174 13.51 -43.53 -24.01
C ILE A 174 15.00 -43.78 -24.28
N LEU A 175 15.34 -45.02 -24.59
CA LEU A 175 16.71 -45.46 -24.90
C LEU A 175 16.84 -45.97 -26.33
N ASP A 176 15.76 -46.50 -26.92
CA ASP A 176 15.66 -46.98 -28.30
C ASP A 176 14.60 -46.18 -29.08
N ILE A 177 14.76 -46.09 -30.41
CA ILE A 177 13.84 -45.34 -31.28
C ILE A 177 12.47 -46.03 -31.41
N GLU A 178 12.38 -47.31 -31.06
CA GLU A 178 11.11 -48.06 -31.00
C GLU A 178 10.40 -47.93 -29.65
N ASP A 179 11.02 -47.29 -28.64
CA ASP A 179 10.40 -47.14 -27.32
C ASP A 179 9.15 -46.25 -27.40
N ALA A 180 8.06 -46.73 -26.80
CA ALA A 180 6.77 -46.05 -26.77
C ALA A 180 6.23 -45.95 -25.33
N PRO A 181 6.87 -45.16 -24.44
CA PRO A 181 6.43 -45.01 -23.06
C PRO A 181 5.10 -44.27 -22.96
N HIS A 182 4.42 -44.40 -21.82
CA HIS A 182 3.26 -43.56 -21.54
C HIS A 182 3.67 -42.08 -21.45
N PRO A 183 2.89 -41.15 -22.04
CA PRO A 183 3.15 -39.72 -21.92
C PRO A 183 3.21 -39.23 -20.46
N ALA A 184 4.18 -38.38 -20.13
CA ALA A 184 4.37 -37.85 -18.78
C ALA A 184 4.43 -36.31 -18.78
N TRP A 185 3.41 -35.65 -18.23
CA TRP A 185 3.39 -34.21 -17.96
C TRP A 185 2.43 -33.89 -16.78
N PHE A 186 2.48 -32.67 -16.24
CA PHE A 186 1.67 -32.28 -15.08
C PHE A 186 0.39 -31.49 -15.41
N GLY A 187 0.44 -30.67 -16.47
CA GLY A 187 -0.65 -29.77 -16.86
C GLY A 187 -1.95 -30.46 -17.31
N PRO A 188 -3.00 -29.66 -17.58
CA PRO A 188 -4.33 -30.18 -17.90
C PRO A 188 -4.39 -30.83 -19.30
N TYR A 189 -5.29 -31.79 -19.47
CA TYR A 189 -5.74 -32.29 -20.76
C TYR A 189 -6.49 -31.19 -21.53
N PRO A 190 -6.20 -31.01 -22.84
CA PRO A 190 -6.99 -30.16 -23.72
C PRO A 190 -8.49 -30.50 -23.69
N LEU A 191 -9.34 -29.51 -24.01
CA LEU A 191 -10.79 -29.68 -24.06
C LEU A 191 -11.24 -30.77 -25.03
N ASP A 192 -10.56 -30.88 -26.17
CA ASP A 192 -10.90 -31.79 -27.24
C ASP A 192 -10.14 -33.13 -27.16
N ALA A 193 -9.43 -33.38 -26.07
CA ALA A 193 -8.61 -34.58 -25.88
C ALA A 193 -9.47 -35.87 -26.02
N PRO A 194 -9.05 -36.85 -26.83
CA PRO A 194 -9.80 -38.10 -27.04
C PRO A 194 -10.13 -38.84 -25.74
N ILE A 195 -9.23 -38.80 -24.75
CA ILE A 195 -9.41 -39.45 -23.45
C ILE A 195 -10.58 -38.87 -22.64
N ARG A 196 -10.97 -37.61 -22.91
CA ARG A 196 -12.11 -36.94 -22.28
C ARG A 196 -13.40 -37.12 -23.08
N ARG A 197 -13.32 -37.20 -24.42
CA ARG A 197 -14.50 -37.36 -25.29
C ARG A 197 -15.36 -38.57 -24.94
N LYS A 198 -14.76 -39.65 -24.40
CA LYS A 198 -15.52 -40.84 -23.95
C LYS A 198 -16.52 -40.55 -22.82
N TYR A 199 -16.38 -39.43 -22.11
CA TYR A 199 -17.27 -38.98 -21.03
C TYR A 199 -18.33 -37.96 -21.51
N MET A 200 -18.27 -37.53 -22.77
CA MET A 200 -19.16 -36.49 -23.30
C MET A 200 -20.60 -37.00 -23.49
N GLY A 201 -20.82 -38.32 -23.52
CA GLY A 201 -22.12 -38.93 -23.81
C GLY A 201 -22.54 -38.83 -25.27
N THR A 202 -23.79 -39.18 -25.56
CA THR A 202 -24.31 -39.40 -26.91
C THR A 202 -25.20 -38.24 -27.38
N TYR A 203 -24.76 -37.51 -28.41
CA TYR A 203 -25.47 -36.36 -29.00
C TYR A 203 -26.22 -36.73 -30.29
N ASP A 204 -27.35 -37.41 -30.17
CA ASP A 204 -28.17 -37.86 -31.30
C ASP A 204 -29.48 -37.06 -31.48
N ARG A 205 -30.38 -37.53 -32.37
CA ARG A 205 -31.70 -36.89 -32.56
C ARG A 205 -32.60 -37.00 -31.34
N ALA A 206 -32.42 -37.98 -30.46
CA ALA A 206 -33.19 -38.10 -29.24
C ALA A 206 -32.75 -37.01 -28.25
N TYR A 207 -31.44 -36.84 -28.04
CA TYR A 207 -30.86 -35.72 -27.28
C TYR A 207 -31.42 -34.35 -27.72
N MET A 208 -31.41 -34.07 -29.03
CA MET A 208 -31.89 -32.80 -29.58
C MET A 208 -33.38 -32.52 -29.28
N LYS A 209 -34.17 -33.56 -29.02
CA LYS A 209 -35.60 -33.44 -28.71
C LYS A 209 -35.89 -33.34 -27.21
N THR A 210 -35.05 -33.93 -26.36
CA THR A 210 -35.38 -34.13 -24.94
C THR A 210 -34.44 -33.45 -23.96
N HIS A 211 -33.20 -33.15 -24.35
CA HIS A 211 -32.15 -32.66 -23.43
C HIS A 211 -31.43 -31.39 -23.90
N PHE A 212 -31.48 -31.01 -25.19
CA PHE A 212 -30.89 -29.75 -25.68
C PHE A 212 -31.56 -28.52 -25.03
N PRO A 213 -30.81 -27.50 -24.56
CA PRO A 213 -29.37 -27.24 -24.74
C PRO A 213 -28.45 -27.80 -23.64
N GLY A 214 -28.87 -28.80 -22.86
CA GLY A 214 -28.10 -29.40 -21.76
C GLY A 214 -27.18 -30.56 -22.13
N TYR A 215 -26.75 -31.31 -21.12
CA TYR A 215 -25.94 -32.52 -21.31
C TYR A 215 -26.83 -33.73 -21.62
N PRO A 216 -26.35 -34.70 -22.42
CA PRO A 216 -27.08 -35.95 -22.63
C PRO A 216 -27.16 -36.77 -21.34
N GLU A 217 -28.12 -37.70 -21.27
CA GLU A 217 -28.39 -38.52 -20.07
C GLU A 217 -27.19 -39.39 -19.65
N ASP A 218 -26.36 -39.79 -20.61
CA ASP A 218 -25.13 -40.58 -20.42
C ASP A 218 -23.86 -39.72 -20.26
N PHE A 219 -23.99 -38.40 -20.03
CA PHE A 219 -22.87 -37.53 -19.74
C PHE A 219 -22.23 -37.85 -18.39
N ASP A 220 -20.90 -37.93 -18.36
CA ASP A 220 -20.14 -38.26 -17.16
C ASP A 220 -19.29 -37.07 -16.71
N THR A 221 -19.47 -36.65 -15.45
CA THR A 221 -18.79 -35.49 -14.87
C THR A 221 -17.26 -35.65 -14.78
N ARG A 222 -16.73 -36.88 -14.94
CA ARG A 222 -15.28 -37.10 -15.14
C ARG A 222 -14.74 -36.37 -16.37
N TYR A 223 -15.60 -35.94 -17.30
CA TYR A 223 -15.22 -35.02 -18.38
C TYR A 223 -14.54 -33.74 -17.87
N PHE A 224 -14.90 -33.26 -16.67
CA PHE A 224 -14.37 -32.02 -16.09
C PHE A 224 -13.08 -32.21 -15.29
N LEU A 225 -12.63 -33.44 -15.07
CA LEU A 225 -11.28 -33.70 -14.58
C LEU A 225 -10.31 -33.41 -15.72
N THR A 226 -9.41 -32.47 -15.47
CA THR A 226 -8.44 -32.01 -16.46
C THR A 226 -7.06 -32.57 -16.18
N ALA A 227 -6.72 -32.96 -14.97
CA ALA A 227 -5.44 -33.59 -14.68
C ALA A 227 -5.35 -35.01 -15.27
N PRO A 228 -4.16 -35.46 -15.70
CA PRO A 228 -3.81 -36.87 -15.83
C PRO A 228 -4.26 -37.75 -14.65
N ALA A 229 -4.62 -39.01 -14.93
CA ALA A 229 -5.23 -39.92 -13.95
C ALA A 229 -4.31 -40.22 -12.74
N ASP A 230 -2.99 -40.13 -12.91
CA ASP A 230 -1.98 -40.29 -11.86
C ASP A 230 -1.85 -39.06 -10.94
N GLN A 231 -2.62 -38.00 -11.20
CA GLN A 231 -2.69 -36.78 -10.40
C GLN A 231 -4.09 -36.54 -9.80
N GLN A 232 -4.93 -37.58 -9.81
CA GLN A 232 -6.27 -37.57 -9.26
C GLN A 232 -6.32 -38.45 -8.00
N ILE A 233 -7.22 -38.11 -7.07
CA ILE A 233 -7.45 -38.88 -5.85
C ILE A 233 -8.89 -39.40 -5.81
N ASP A 234 -9.09 -40.52 -5.12
CA ASP A 234 -10.44 -40.95 -4.77
C ASP A 234 -10.96 -40.08 -3.61
N GLY A 235 -12.04 -39.34 -3.84
CA GLY A 235 -12.56 -38.36 -2.88
C GLY A 235 -11.99 -36.96 -3.09
N TYR A 236 -11.86 -36.18 -2.01
CA TYR A 236 -11.50 -34.76 -2.05
C TYR A 236 -10.38 -34.45 -1.06
N PHE A 237 -9.67 -33.34 -1.27
CA PHE A 237 -8.65 -32.88 -0.34
C PHE A 237 -9.30 -32.33 0.94
N ARG A 238 -8.57 -32.45 2.05
CA ARG A 238 -8.94 -31.85 3.34
C ARG A 238 -8.60 -30.35 3.37
N GLY A 239 -7.48 -29.95 2.76
CA GLY A 239 -7.04 -28.55 2.64
C GLY A 239 -5.81 -28.18 3.46
N ASP A 240 -5.12 -29.14 4.09
CA ASP A 240 -3.89 -28.94 4.87
C ASP A 240 -2.81 -29.98 4.57
N GLU A 241 -2.96 -30.70 3.45
CA GLU A 241 -2.02 -31.72 2.99
C GLU A 241 -0.61 -31.15 2.82
N PRO A 242 0.44 -31.94 3.10
CA PRO A 242 1.80 -31.53 2.81
C PRO A 242 1.98 -31.33 1.31
N VAL A 243 2.74 -30.29 0.95
CA VAL A 243 3.06 -29.94 -0.43
C VAL A 243 4.57 -29.92 -0.59
N ARG A 244 5.08 -30.57 -1.64
CA ARG A 244 6.49 -30.47 -2.02
C ARG A 244 6.59 -30.19 -3.52
N VAL A 245 7.38 -29.17 -3.87
CA VAL A 245 7.61 -28.75 -5.26
C VAL A 245 9.12 -28.64 -5.48
N ALA A 246 9.64 -29.27 -6.53
CA ALA A 246 11.07 -29.20 -6.85
C ALA A 246 11.32 -29.02 -8.35
N GLY A 247 12.44 -28.37 -8.69
CA GLY A 247 12.91 -28.22 -10.08
C GLY A 247 12.19 -27.17 -10.91
N MET A 248 11.43 -26.27 -10.28
CA MET A 248 10.62 -25.24 -10.96
C MET A 248 11.01 -23.80 -10.58
N SER A 249 11.94 -23.60 -9.63
CA SER A 249 12.36 -22.27 -9.18
C SER A 249 13.88 -22.18 -9.05
N SER A 250 14.44 -21.05 -9.51
CA SER A 250 15.88 -20.80 -9.45
C SER A 250 16.36 -20.38 -8.06
N SER A 251 15.53 -19.62 -7.32
CA SER A 251 15.81 -19.13 -5.97
C SER A 251 15.44 -20.13 -4.88
N HIS A 252 14.43 -20.97 -5.13
CA HIS A 252 13.97 -21.99 -4.21
C HIS A 252 13.94 -23.36 -4.91
N PRO A 253 15.09 -24.04 -5.06
CA PRO A 253 15.20 -25.29 -5.83
C PRO A 253 14.21 -26.39 -5.40
N THR A 254 13.90 -26.42 -4.10
CA THR A 254 12.88 -27.27 -3.49
C THR A 254 12.11 -26.47 -2.45
N VAL A 255 10.78 -26.48 -2.55
CA VAL A 255 9.85 -25.88 -1.60
C VAL A 255 9.14 -26.99 -0.84
N HIS A 256 9.20 -26.95 0.49
CA HIS A 256 8.38 -27.77 1.38
C HIS A 256 7.34 -26.87 2.02
N SER A 257 6.08 -27.25 1.90
CA SER A 257 4.94 -26.43 2.26
C SER A 257 3.76 -27.32 2.66
N ARG A 258 2.57 -26.72 2.73
CA ARG A 258 1.29 -27.39 2.93
C ARG A 258 0.18 -26.61 2.22
N LEU A 259 -0.96 -27.24 2.01
CA LEU A 259 -2.17 -26.52 1.64
C LEU A 259 -2.60 -25.56 2.77
N PRO A 260 -3.32 -24.47 2.46
CA PRO A 260 -3.48 -23.31 3.36
C PRO A 260 -4.21 -23.57 4.68
N GLY A 261 -4.73 -24.76 4.90
CA GLY A 261 -5.39 -25.12 6.14
C GLY A 261 -6.74 -24.45 6.31
N VAL A 262 -7.48 -24.22 5.23
CA VAL A 262 -8.76 -23.52 5.25
C VAL A 262 -9.90 -24.36 4.69
N ARG A 263 -11.11 -24.13 5.20
CA ARG A 263 -12.37 -24.62 4.63
C ARG A 263 -13.14 -23.45 4.06
N ALA A 264 -13.65 -23.58 2.83
CA ALA A 264 -14.60 -22.64 2.29
C ALA A 264 -16.02 -22.98 2.75
N ARG A 265 -16.84 -21.97 2.97
CA ARG A 265 -18.28 -22.09 3.24
C ARG A 265 -19.02 -21.26 2.22
N ALA A 266 -20.11 -21.80 1.69
CA ALA A 266 -20.97 -21.08 0.75
C ALA A 266 -22.41 -21.24 1.16
N PHE A 267 -23.18 -20.17 1.03
CA PHE A 267 -24.59 -20.11 1.38
C PHE A 267 -25.37 -19.50 0.23
N VAL A 268 -26.55 -20.04 -0.05
CA VAL A 268 -27.44 -19.56 -1.10
C VAL A 268 -28.77 -19.14 -0.49
N ASP A 269 -29.26 -17.96 -0.88
CA ASP A 269 -30.61 -17.51 -0.55
C ASP A 269 -31.52 -17.82 -1.74
N ARG A 270 -32.54 -18.65 -1.52
CA ARG A 270 -33.45 -19.11 -2.56
C ARG A 270 -34.76 -18.33 -2.49
N THR A 271 -35.20 -17.75 -3.60
CA THR A 271 -36.44 -16.96 -3.63
C THR A 271 -37.72 -17.81 -3.60
N SER A 272 -37.62 -19.11 -3.94
CA SER A 272 -38.76 -20.04 -3.95
C SER A 272 -39.04 -20.68 -2.58
N GLU A 273 -38.17 -20.46 -1.58
CA GLU A 273 -38.27 -21.01 -0.24
C GLU A 273 -38.47 -19.90 0.81
N PRO A 274 -38.95 -20.20 2.02
CA PRO A 274 -39.00 -19.22 3.11
C PRO A 274 -37.63 -18.58 3.32
N ALA A 275 -37.60 -17.27 3.55
CA ALA A 275 -36.36 -16.50 3.65
C ALA A 275 -35.36 -17.14 4.64
N GLY A 276 -34.17 -17.49 4.16
CA GLY A 276 -33.13 -18.16 4.93
C GLY A 276 -31.92 -18.55 4.08
N LEU A 277 -30.75 -18.62 4.70
CA LEU A 277 -29.52 -19.06 4.03
C LEU A 277 -29.41 -20.59 4.05
N HIS A 278 -29.23 -21.18 2.86
CA HIS A 278 -28.98 -22.60 2.70
C HIS A 278 -27.49 -22.84 2.48
N GLU A 279 -26.85 -23.53 3.40
CA GLU A 279 -25.43 -23.88 3.26
C GLU A 279 -25.22 -24.94 2.18
N LEU A 280 -24.25 -24.70 1.31
CA LEU A 280 -23.73 -25.65 0.35
C LEU A 280 -22.59 -26.44 0.98
N HIS A 281 -22.61 -27.76 0.78
CA HIS A 281 -21.48 -28.59 1.16
C HIS A 281 -20.32 -28.36 0.19
N MET A 282 -19.25 -27.73 0.67
CA MET A 282 -18.09 -27.34 -0.14
C MET A 282 -17.00 -28.41 -0.06
N HIS A 283 -16.50 -28.84 -1.22
CA HIS A 283 -15.39 -29.80 -1.34
C HIS A 283 -14.18 -29.15 -1.99
N LEU A 284 -12.98 -29.34 -1.41
CA LEU A 284 -11.73 -28.97 -2.08
C LEU A 284 -11.37 -30.04 -3.10
N ASP A 285 -11.60 -29.75 -4.38
CA ASP A 285 -11.48 -30.75 -5.44
C ASP A 285 -10.39 -30.42 -6.47
N THR A 286 -9.78 -29.24 -6.41
CA THR A 286 -8.73 -28.86 -7.38
C THR A 286 -7.65 -28.06 -6.68
N VAL A 287 -6.41 -28.48 -6.87
CA VAL A 287 -5.20 -27.79 -6.44
C VAL A 287 -4.36 -27.47 -7.66
N TRP A 288 -4.08 -26.19 -7.88
CA TRP A 288 -3.11 -25.71 -8.85
C TRP A 288 -1.81 -25.35 -8.16
N LEU A 289 -0.68 -25.76 -8.73
CA LEU A 289 0.66 -25.36 -8.31
C LEU A 289 1.36 -24.60 -9.44
N PHE A 290 1.90 -23.44 -9.10
CA PHE A 290 2.67 -22.57 -10.00
C PHE A 290 4.09 -22.43 -9.44
N GLY A 291 4.89 -23.49 -9.60
CA GLY A 291 6.22 -23.60 -8.98
C GLY A 291 7.22 -22.53 -9.43
N SER A 292 7.07 -21.98 -10.64
CA SER A 292 7.89 -20.88 -11.18
C SER A 292 7.78 -19.57 -10.41
N VAL A 293 6.64 -19.36 -9.74
CA VAL A 293 6.35 -18.13 -8.97
C VAL A 293 6.06 -18.43 -7.50
N ASN A 294 6.30 -19.67 -7.04
CA ASN A 294 6.01 -20.14 -5.69
C ASN A 294 4.57 -19.88 -5.23
N LYS A 295 3.56 -19.99 -6.11
CA LYS A 295 2.15 -19.79 -5.75
C LYS A 295 1.33 -21.07 -5.91
N GLY A 296 0.21 -21.15 -5.20
CA GLY A 296 -0.81 -22.18 -5.39
C GLY A 296 -2.21 -21.61 -5.41
N VAL A 297 -3.16 -22.31 -6.04
CA VAL A 297 -4.58 -21.99 -6.01
C VAL A 297 -5.38 -23.21 -5.57
N VAL A 298 -6.26 -23.04 -4.58
CA VAL A 298 -7.22 -24.05 -4.12
C VAL A 298 -8.62 -23.70 -4.62
N ALA A 299 -9.35 -24.68 -5.16
CA ALA A 299 -10.73 -24.50 -5.62
C ALA A 299 -11.70 -25.37 -4.81
N PHE A 300 -12.61 -24.71 -4.10
CA PHE A 300 -13.67 -25.37 -3.36
C PHE A 300 -14.97 -25.30 -4.17
N ARG A 301 -15.68 -26.42 -4.34
CA ARG A 301 -16.95 -26.46 -5.06
C ARG A 301 -18.08 -27.02 -4.21
N GLY A 302 -19.22 -26.35 -4.27
CA GLY A 302 -20.49 -26.82 -3.71
C GLY A 302 -21.59 -26.62 -4.74
N SER A 303 -22.63 -27.43 -4.69
CA SER A 303 -23.73 -27.35 -5.67
C SER A 303 -25.07 -27.68 -5.04
N THR A 304 -26.13 -27.11 -5.59
CA THR A 304 -27.51 -27.40 -5.22
C THR A 304 -28.40 -27.49 -6.46
N GLU A 305 -29.50 -28.22 -6.35
CA GLU A 305 -30.54 -28.25 -7.38
C GLU A 305 -31.36 -26.96 -7.33
N ILE A 306 -31.61 -26.39 -8.51
CA ILE A 306 -32.42 -25.19 -8.70
C ILE A 306 -33.51 -25.45 -9.74
N GLU A 307 -34.61 -24.72 -9.61
CA GLU A 307 -35.80 -24.93 -10.45
C GLU A 307 -35.58 -24.44 -11.88
N ASP A 308 -34.75 -23.40 -12.02
CA ASP A 308 -34.55 -22.67 -13.26
C ASP A 308 -33.11 -22.75 -13.78
N ILE A 309 -32.92 -23.05 -15.06
CA ILE A 309 -31.61 -23.05 -15.72
C ILE A 309 -30.87 -21.71 -15.67
N GLU A 310 -31.57 -20.58 -15.53
CA GLU A 310 -30.88 -19.29 -15.38
C GLU A 310 -30.52 -18.95 -13.92
N GLY A 311 -30.94 -19.76 -12.93
CA GLY A 311 -30.70 -19.51 -11.51
C GLY A 311 -31.37 -18.24 -10.99
N ASP A 312 -32.55 -17.89 -11.51
CA ASP A 312 -33.33 -16.77 -10.98
C ASP A 312 -33.90 -17.02 -9.60
N ASP A 313 -34.05 -18.29 -9.23
CA ASP A 313 -34.44 -18.72 -7.89
C ASP A 313 -33.31 -18.55 -6.87
N VAL A 314 -32.09 -18.18 -7.28
CA VAL A 314 -30.98 -17.83 -6.37
C VAL A 314 -30.84 -16.31 -6.30
N ALA A 315 -31.26 -15.72 -5.18
CA ALA A 315 -31.19 -14.28 -4.96
C ALA A 315 -29.76 -13.82 -4.69
N TYR A 316 -29.07 -14.53 -3.79
CA TYR A 316 -27.73 -14.21 -3.30
C TYR A 316 -26.88 -15.46 -3.11
N VAL A 317 -25.58 -15.29 -3.29
CA VAL A 317 -24.53 -16.23 -2.91
C VAL A 317 -23.64 -15.51 -1.92
N MET A 318 -23.51 -16.07 -0.72
CA MET A 318 -22.53 -15.62 0.26
C MET A 318 -21.44 -16.67 0.40
N ILE A 319 -20.18 -16.28 0.30
CA ILE A 319 -19.05 -17.16 0.56
C ILE A 319 -18.20 -16.63 1.71
N ALA A 320 -17.60 -17.54 2.45
CA ALA A 320 -16.68 -17.29 3.53
C ALA A 320 -15.59 -18.37 3.54
N TYR A 321 -14.53 -18.16 4.32
CA TYR A 321 -13.59 -19.22 4.68
C TYR A 321 -13.19 -19.14 6.14
N GLU A 322 -12.86 -20.29 6.69
CA GLU A 322 -12.48 -20.45 8.09
C GLU A 322 -11.21 -21.31 8.17
N ARG A 323 -10.39 -21.14 9.19
CA ARG A 323 -9.23 -22.01 9.44
C ARG A 323 -9.72 -23.40 9.86
N LEU A 324 -9.11 -24.45 9.30
CA LEU A 324 -9.36 -25.84 9.69
C LEU A 324 -9.05 -26.10 11.17
N SER A 325 -8.10 -25.36 11.75
CA SER A 325 -7.76 -25.42 13.18
C SER A 325 -8.89 -24.96 14.10
N ASP A 326 -9.75 -24.07 13.61
CA ASP A 326 -10.79 -23.44 14.41
C ASP A 326 -12.08 -24.27 14.26
N PRO A 327 -12.92 -24.38 15.31
CA PRO A 327 -14.23 -25.04 15.17
C PRO A 327 -15.10 -24.28 14.15
N PRO A 328 -15.89 -24.97 13.30
CA PRO A 328 -16.80 -24.32 12.37
C PRO A 328 -17.77 -23.38 13.08
N ARG A 329 -17.94 -22.16 12.56
CA ARG A 329 -18.93 -21.23 13.13
C ARG A 329 -20.34 -21.76 12.88
N ASP A 330 -21.29 -21.39 13.73
CA ASP A 330 -22.68 -21.78 13.53
C ASP A 330 -23.28 -21.08 12.29
N VAL A 331 -24.26 -21.70 11.63
CA VAL A 331 -24.94 -21.09 10.46
C VAL A 331 -25.65 -19.79 10.85
N SER A 332 -26.19 -19.69 12.07
CA SER A 332 -26.85 -18.49 12.57
C SER A 332 -25.93 -17.25 12.61
N TYR A 333 -24.62 -17.44 12.79
CA TYR A 333 -23.64 -16.36 12.66
C TYR A 333 -23.65 -15.75 11.25
N TYR A 334 -23.71 -16.62 10.23
CA TYR A 334 -23.73 -16.20 8.83
C TYR A 334 -25.07 -15.62 8.43
N GLU A 335 -26.19 -16.10 8.97
CA GLU A 335 -27.50 -15.46 8.81
C GLU A 335 -27.49 -14.02 9.30
N GLU A 336 -26.81 -13.75 10.43
CA GLU A 336 -26.64 -12.39 10.94
C GLU A 336 -25.78 -11.53 10.02
N VAL A 337 -24.61 -12.02 9.59
CA VAL A 337 -23.73 -11.31 8.65
C VAL A 337 -24.46 -11.01 7.34
N TYR A 338 -25.25 -11.96 6.85
CA TYR A 338 -26.07 -11.81 5.66
C TYR A 338 -27.12 -10.72 5.81
N ARG A 339 -27.84 -10.70 6.94
CA ARG A 339 -28.82 -9.68 7.28
C ARG A 339 -28.19 -8.29 7.31
N GLN A 340 -27.05 -8.15 7.99
CA GLN A 340 -26.29 -6.89 8.10
C GLN A 340 -25.85 -6.34 6.73
N ARG A 341 -25.32 -7.20 5.86
CA ARG A 341 -24.85 -6.83 4.52
C ARG A 341 -25.98 -6.59 3.51
N ARG A 342 -27.21 -6.95 3.85
CA ARG A 342 -28.41 -6.70 3.03
C ARG A 342 -29.27 -5.56 3.53
N ASP A 343 -29.11 -5.11 4.78
CA ASP A 343 -29.82 -3.96 5.30
C ASP A 343 -29.41 -2.70 4.51
N PRO A 344 -30.32 -2.00 3.81
CA PRO A 344 -29.98 -0.81 3.03
C PRO A 344 -29.29 0.30 3.82
N LYS A 345 -29.48 0.35 5.15
CA LYS A 345 -28.87 1.36 6.02
C LYS A 345 -27.45 0.98 6.45
N GLU A 346 -27.22 -0.31 6.69
CA GLU A 346 -25.97 -0.84 7.25
C GLU A 346 -25.06 -1.51 6.20
N LYS A 347 -25.57 -1.81 4.99
CA LYS A 347 -24.84 -2.53 3.94
C LYS A 347 -23.47 -1.92 3.63
N ILE A 348 -23.36 -0.59 3.68
CA ILE A 348 -22.14 0.16 3.34
C ILE A 348 -21.07 -0.09 4.41
N LYS A 349 -21.48 -0.12 5.67
CA LYS A 349 -20.63 -0.36 6.82
C LYS A 349 -20.00 -1.76 6.72
N TYR A 350 -20.81 -2.78 6.49
CA TYR A 350 -20.33 -4.17 6.49
C TYR A 350 -19.76 -4.63 5.14
N LEU A 351 -19.80 -3.82 4.08
CA LEU A 351 -19.25 -4.19 2.76
C LEU A 351 -17.75 -4.56 2.85
N LEU A 352 -16.98 -3.78 3.62
CA LEU A 352 -15.53 -3.92 3.77
C LEU A 352 -15.11 -4.71 5.02
N ALA A 353 -16.06 -5.28 5.77
CA ALA A 353 -15.77 -6.03 7.00
C ALA A 353 -15.33 -7.48 6.70
N ASP A 354 -14.16 -7.65 6.08
CA ASP A 354 -13.68 -8.95 5.56
C ASP A 354 -13.61 -10.02 6.66
N TYR A 355 -13.27 -9.63 7.90
CA TYR A 355 -13.20 -10.50 9.09
C TYR A 355 -14.47 -11.31 9.37
N GLN A 356 -15.64 -10.81 8.96
CA GLN A 356 -16.91 -11.53 9.12
C GLN A 356 -17.00 -12.76 8.20
N LEU A 357 -16.28 -12.73 7.08
CA LEU A 357 -16.28 -13.76 6.03
C LEU A 357 -14.93 -14.48 5.92
N SER A 358 -13.96 -14.14 6.76
CA SER A 358 -12.64 -14.75 6.85
C SER A 358 -12.41 -15.35 8.25
N PRO A 359 -11.29 -16.06 8.47
CA PRO A 359 -10.90 -16.51 9.80
C PRO A 359 -10.91 -15.34 10.77
N GLY A 360 -11.51 -15.57 11.94
CA GLY A 360 -11.72 -14.53 12.93
C GLY A 360 -10.42 -14.08 13.56
N ILE A 361 -10.39 -12.82 13.97
CA ILE A 361 -9.42 -12.34 14.94
C ILE A 361 -9.99 -12.66 16.32
N ASP A 362 -9.13 -13.04 17.26
CA ASP A 362 -9.53 -13.20 18.65
C ASP A 362 -10.21 -11.90 19.14
N PRO A 363 -11.45 -11.95 19.63
CA PRO A 363 -12.16 -10.78 20.14
C PRO A 363 -11.36 -10.00 21.19
N GLU A 364 -10.57 -10.67 22.05
CA GLU A 364 -9.75 -9.98 23.04
C GLU A 364 -8.59 -9.21 22.41
N VAL A 365 -7.98 -9.75 21.35
CA VAL A 365 -6.92 -9.08 20.60
C VAL A 365 -7.50 -7.89 19.84
N TRP A 366 -8.68 -8.06 19.24
CA TRP A 366 -9.39 -7.00 18.54
C TRP A 366 -9.79 -5.87 19.49
N GLU A 367 -10.45 -6.17 20.61
CA GLU A 367 -10.87 -5.18 21.61
C GLU A 367 -9.66 -4.44 22.17
N ARG A 368 -8.54 -5.13 22.42
CA ARG A 368 -7.31 -4.50 22.90
C ARG A 368 -6.72 -3.54 21.87
N ARG A 369 -6.65 -3.95 20.60
CA ARG A 369 -6.17 -3.10 19.49
C ARG A 369 -7.09 -1.89 19.31
N ARG A 370 -8.42 -2.08 19.36
CA ARG A 370 -9.40 -1.00 19.23
C ARG A 370 -9.35 -0.04 20.42
N ALA A 371 -9.32 -0.55 21.65
CA ALA A 371 -9.20 0.25 22.87
C ALA A 371 -7.93 1.09 22.85
N SER A 372 -6.80 0.50 22.47
CA SER A 372 -5.53 1.23 22.32
C SER A 372 -5.62 2.35 21.28
N LYS A 373 -6.27 2.11 20.13
CA LYS A 373 -6.48 3.15 19.10
C LYS A 373 -7.42 4.27 19.56
N LEU A 374 -8.50 3.94 20.27
CA LEU A 374 -9.43 4.94 20.81
C LEU A 374 -8.82 5.74 21.95
N GLU A 375 -8.06 5.11 22.85
CA GLU A 375 -7.32 5.79 23.91
C GLU A 375 -6.28 6.72 23.32
N ALA A 376 -5.54 6.30 22.28
CA ALA A 376 -4.60 7.17 21.58
C ALA A 376 -5.30 8.37 20.93
N PHE A 377 -6.45 8.17 20.29
CA PHE A 377 -7.25 9.26 19.72
C PHE A 377 -7.76 10.21 20.82
N GLN A 378 -8.28 9.67 21.92
CA GLN A 378 -8.84 10.46 23.01
C GLN A 378 -7.75 11.29 23.69
N GLN A 379 -6.59 10.72 23.95
CA GLN A 379 -5.43 11.43 24.47
C GLN A 379 -5.00 12.57 23.52
N GLN A 380 -5.03 12.33 22.21
CA GLN A 380 -4.74 13.35 21.20
C GLN A 380 -5.78 14.47 21.19
N MET A 381 -7.06 14.17 21.38
CA MET A 381 -8.14 15.18 21.42
C MET A 381 -8.19 15.97 22.72
N ASP A 382 -7.91 15.33 23.86
CA ASP A 382 -7.84 16.02 25.14
C ASP A 382 -6.63 16.96 25.19
N ALA A 383 -5.50 16.52 24.62
CA ALA A 383 -4.37 17.40 24.36
C ALA A 383 -4.78 18.57 23.46
N PHE A 384 -5.45 18.31 22.33
CA PHE A 384 -5.93 19.37 21.42
C PHE A 384 -6.88 20.38 22.09
N ARG A 385 -7.80 19.94 22.95
CA ARG A 385 -8.71 20.85 23.69
C ARG A 385 -7.98 21.71 24.70
N GLU A 386 -7.04 21.13 25.42
CA GLU A 386 -6.21 21.86 26.37
C GLU A 386 -5.36 22.91 25.64
N ALA A 387 -4.87 22.57 24.43
CA ALA A 387 -4.11 23.45 23.54
C ALA A 387 -4.93 24.66 23.10
N GLN A 388 -6.14 24.39 22.60
CA GLN A 388 -7.06 25.42 22.12
C GLN A 388 -7.54 26.32 23.26
N GLY A 389 -7.91 25.74 24.41
CA GLY A 389 -8.34 26.51 25.57
C GLY A 389 -7.21 27.41 26.11
N PHE A 390 -5.97 26.92 26.09
CA PHE A 390 -4.80 27.71 26.45
C PHE A 390 -4.49 28.80 25.41
N GLN A 391 -4.51 28.47 24.11
CA GLN A 391 -4.32 29.44 23.04
C GLN A 391 -5.37 30.54 23.03
N LEU A 392 -6.65 30.23 23.30
CA LEU A 392 -7.69 31.24 23.46
C LEU A 392 -7.34 32.16 24.63
N ARG A 393 -7.07 31.61 25.82
CA ARG A 393 -6.72 32.40 27.01
C ARG A 393 -5.51 33.31 26.76
N LYS A 394 -4.46 32.76 26.15
CA LYS A 394 -3.22 33.48 25.80
C LYS A 394 -3.49 34.57 24.75
N GLN A 395 -4.31 34.31 23.72
CA GLN A 395 -4.71 35.33 22.73
C GLN A 395 -5.53 36.48 23.34
N PHE A 396 -6.32 36.24 24.39
CA PHE A 396 -7.05 37.28 25.11
C PHE A 396 -6.13 38.08 26.04
N GLU A 397 -5.19 37.42 26.72
CA GLU A 397 -4.15 38.05 27.55
C GLU A 397 -3.19 38.92 26.71
N ASP A 398 -2.72 38.42 25.57
CA ASP A 398 -1.79 39.13 24.66
C ASP A 398 -2.43 40.35 23.96
N ARG A 399 -3.76 40.44 23.99
CA ARG A 399 -4.54 41.57 23.44
C ARG A 399 -5.05 42.54 24.52
N ASP A 400 -4.66 42.34 25.78
CA ASP A 400 -5.01 43.18 26.94
C ASP A 400 -6.54 43.32 27.15
N LEU A 401 -7.30 42.27 26.80
CA LEU A 401 -8.75 42.24 26.93
C LEU A 401 -9.14 41.74 28.33
N PRO A 402 -10.13 42.36 29.01
CA PRO A 402 -10.53 41.97 30.37
C PRO A 402 -10.89 40.47 30.46
N PRO A 403 -10.39 39.73 31.47
CA PRO A 403 -10.71 38.30 31.65
C PRO A 403 -12.21 37.99 31.72
N ALA A 404 -13.03 38.96 32.11
CA ALA A 404 -14.49 38.86 32.11
C ALA A 404 -15.11 38.72 30.70
N LEU A 405 -14.37 38.98 29.62
CA LEU A 405 -14.79 38.75 28.25
C LEU A 405 -14.60 37.29 27.80
N ILE A 406 -13.78 36.50 28.51
CA ILE A 406 -13.59 35.07 28.27
C ILE A 406 -14.90 34.37 28.57
N ALA A 407 -15.61 33.96 27.53
CA ALA A 407 -16.66 32.98 27.67
C ALA A 407 -15.99 31.63 27.89
N ASP A 408 -16.27 30.98 29.03
CA ASP A 408 -16.06 29.54 29.16
C ASP A 408 -16.97 28.88 28.11
N MET A 409 -16.46 28.68 26.90
CA MET A 409 -17.09 27.85 25.89
C MET A 409 -16.48 26.46 26.07
N PRO A 410 -17.12 25.54 26.81
CA PRO A 410 -16.65 24.17 26.89
C PRO A 410 -16.64 23.61 25.47
N LEU A 411 -15.45 23.39 24.92
CA LEU A 411 -15.29 22.71 23.64
C LEU A 411 -15.92 21.32 23.79
N PRO A 412 -16.94 21.00 22.99
CA PRO A 412 -17.68 19.77 23.19
C PRO A 412 -16.80 18.56 22.86
N GLN A 413 -17.17 17.39 23.40
CA GLN A 413 -16.36 16.19 23.27
C GLN A 413 -16.51 15.50 21.91
N ILE A 414 -15.55 15.71 21.00
CA ILE A 414 -15.45 15.03 19.70
C ILE A 414 -15.38 13.51 19.94
N PRO A 415 -16.30 12.71 19.36
CA PRO A 415 -16.28 11.26 19.42
C PRO A 415 -15.01 10.67 18.77
N PRO A 416 -14.37 9.66 19.38
CA PRO A 416 -13.12 9.07 18.89
C PRO A 416 -13.27 8.08 17.73
N VAL A 417 -12.25 7.96 16.87
CA VAL A 417 -12.23 7.07 15.69
C VAL A 417 -11.01 6.13 15.70
N ALA A 418 -11.25 4.82 15.57
CA ALA A 418 -10.18 3.82 15.48
C ALA A 418 -9.78 3.50 14.02
N ILE A 419 -8.62 3.98 13.58
CA ILE A 419 -8.12 3.79 12.19
C ILE A 419 -7.32 2.47 12.08
N PRO A 420 -7.57 1.61 11.06
CA PRO A 420 -6.78 0.40 10.81
C PRO A 420 -5.35 0.67 10.33
N THR A 421 -4.40 -0.21 10.65
CA THR A 421 -3.00 -0.14 10.17
C THR A 421 -2.83 -0.77 8.78
N GLU A 422 -1.73 -0.46 8.09
CA GLU A 422 -1.40 -1.04 6.78
C GLU A 422 -1.30 -2.58 6.84
N GLU A 423 -0.64 -3.11 7.86
CA GLU A 423 -0.52 -4.54 8.11
C GLU A 423 -1.89 -5.20 8.36
N GLU A 424 -2.82 -4.54 9.05
CA GLU A 424 -4.19 -5.04 9.24
C GLU A 424 -4.99 -5.05 7.93
N ILE A 425 -4.77 -4.07 7.05
CA ILE A 425 -5.40 -4.01 5.73
C ILE A 425 -4.84 -5.13 4.84
N GLU A 426 -3.53 -5.31 4.83
CA GLU A 426 -2.84 -6.36 4.06
C GLU A 426 -3.19 -7.76 4.55
N ARG A 427 -3.36 -7.94 5.86
CA ARG A 427 -3.86 -9.17 6.50
C ARG A 427 -5.38 -9.31 6.47
N GLY A 428 -6.12 -8.35 5.92
CA GLY A 428 -7.58 -8.43 5.80
C GLY A 428 -8.27 -8.50 7.17
N GLU A 429 -7.57 -8.00 8.18
CA GLU A 429 -7.95 -7.91 9.58
C GLU A 429 -8.60 -6.55 9.91
N ALA A 430 -8.61 -5.62 8.96
CA ALA A 430 -9.17 -4.30 9.13
C ALA A 430 -10.70 -4.32 9.30
N ASP A 431 -11.18 -3.72 10.39
CA ASP A 431 -12.60 -3.49 10.65
C ASP A 431 -13.01 -2.09 10.21
N PHE A 432 -13.27 -1.95 8.91
CA PHE A 432 -13.78 -0.71 8.34
C PHE A 432 -15.22 -0.38 8.78
N ALA A 433 -15.98 -1.35 9.30
CA ALA A 433 -17.34 -1.13 9.76
C ALA A 433 -17.35 -0.26 11.03
N SER A 434 -16.56 -0.65 12.03
CA SER A 434 -16.43 0.13 13.27
C SER A 434 -15.83 1.52 13.02
N MET A 435 -14.86 1.62 12.11
CA MET A 435 -14.30 2.93 11.72
C MET A 435 -15.38 3.85 11.13
N LEU A 436 -16.27 3.33 10.29
CA LEU A 436 -17.36 4.12 9.71
C LEU A 436 -18.42 4.54 10.74
N ASP A 437 -18.69 3.72 11.76
CA ASP A 437 -19.56 4.12 12.89
C ASP A 437 -18.96 5.30 13.64
N ASP A 438 -17.70 5.17 14.03
CA ASP A 438 -16.97 6.19 14.77
C ASP A 438 -16.98 7.52 13.97
N MET A 439 -16.74 7.46 12.66
CA MET A 439 -16.80 8.64 11.77
C MET A 439 -18.22 9.22 11.64
N ALA A 440 -19.25 8.38 11.61
CA ALA A 440 -20.64 8.83 11.53
C ALA A 440 -21.10 9.50 12.83
N GLU A 441 -20.66 9.01 13.98
CA GLU A 441 -20.89 9.62 15.29
C GLU A 441 -20.18 10.98 15.38
N GLN A 442 -18.93 11.05 14.92
CA GLN A 442 -18.17 12.28 14.84
C GLN A 442 -18.83 13.33 13.93
N LYS A 443 -19.40 12.92 12.79
CA LYS A 443 -20.14 13.81 11.88
C LYS A 443 -21.42 14.35 12.52
N LYS A 444 -22.24 13.49 13.15
CA LYS A 444 -23.46 13.92 13.87
C LYS A 444 -23.14 14.91 14.99
N PHE A 445 -22.04 14.67 15.69
CA PHE A 445 -21.54 15.56 16.70
C PHE A 445 -21.17 16.93 16.11
N ALA A 446 -20.41 16.97 15.01
CA ALA A 446 -20.04 18.22 14.34
C ALA A 446 -21.27 19.03 13.89
N ASP A 447 -22.28 18.38 13.30
CA ASP A 447 -23.50 19.03 12.83
C ASP A 447 -24.35 19.63 13.97
N THR A 448 -24.35 19.00 15.16
CA THR A 448 -25.13 19.44 16.33
C THR A 448 -24.44 20.57 17.09
N VAL A 449 -23.11 20.48 17.21
CA VAL A 449 -22.27 21.40 17.97
C VAL A 449 -22.21 22.80 17.34
N ILE A 450 -22.17 22.89 16.02
CA ILE A 450 -22.11 24.18 15.31
C ILE A 450 -23.34 25.03 15.64
N LEU A 451 -24.54 24.43 15.65
CA LEU A 451 -25.80 25.09 15.98
C LEU A 451 -25.89 25.54 17.45
N GLU A 452 -25.39 24.75 18.39
CA GLU A 452 -25.41 25.09 19.82
C GLU A 452 -24.37 26.15 20.20
N LEU A 453 -23.17 26.10 19.61
CA LEU A 453 -22.12 27.09 19.83
C LEU A 453 -22.49 28.45 19.24
N GLU A 454 -23.16 28.50 18.09
CA GLU A 454 -23.69 29.75 17.51
C GLU A 454 -24.75 30.39 18.42
N GLY A 455 -25.69 29.59 18.95
CA GLY A 455 -26.73 30.08 19.87
C GLY A 455 -26.20 30.55 21.23
N LEU A 456 -25.14 29.92 21.75
CA LEU A 456 -24.43 30.37 22.96
C LEU A 456 -23.64 31.66 22.72
N ARG A 457 -22.96 31.77 21.58
CA ARG A 457 -22.20 32.96 21.18
C ARG A 457 -23.11 34.18 21.03
N GLU A 458 -24.28 34.03 20.43
CA GLU A 458 -25.27 35.10 20.28
C GLU A 458 -25.80 35.61 21.63
N ARG A 459 -26.11 34.72 22.57
CA ARG A 459 -26.59 35.11 23.91
C ARG A 459 -25.52 35.85 24.72
N GLN A 460 -24.27 35.38 24.67
CA GLN A 460 -23.16 36.00 25.40
C GLN A 460 -22.74 37.34 24.81
N LEU A 461 -22.81 37.53 23.49
CA LEU A 461 -22.57 38.83 22.84
C LEU A 461 -23.66 39.84 23.20
N ALA A 462 -24.93 39.40 23.28
CA ALA A 462 -26.04 40.24 23.70
C ALA A 462 -25.95 40.68 25.17
N GLU A 463 -25.53 39.79 26.08
CA GLU A 463 -25.32 40.12 27.51
C GLU A 463 -24.18 41.12 27.75
N LYS A 464 -23.23 41.22 26.82
CA LYS A 464 -22.08 42.15 26.89
C LYS A 464 -22.30 43.44 26.07
N GLY A 465 -23.54 43.70 25.62
CA GLY A 465 -23.94 44.98 25.03
C GLY A 465 -23.54 45.17 23.56
N ILE A 466 -23.07 44.13 22.88
CA ILE A 466 -22.72 44.18 21.45
C ILE A 466 -23.94 43.67 20.67
N THR A 467 -24.61 44.60 19.97
CA THR A 467 -25.93 44.34 19.38
C THR A 467 -25.93 44.19 17.85
N ALA A 468 -24.81 44.49 17.17
CA ALA A 468 -24.66 44.31 15.72
C ALA A 468 -23.21 43.97 15.31
N PHE A 469 -23.07 43.24 14.19
CA PHE A 469 -21.80 42.76 13.63
C PHE A 469 -20.81 43.90 13.26
N ASP A 470 -21.32 45.09 12.96
CA ASP A 470 -20.55 46.26 12.55
C ASP A 470 -19.81 46.94 13.72
N ASP A 471 -20.20 46.67 14.96
CA ASP A 471 -19.55 47.19 16.16
C ASP A 471 -18.34 46.34 16.60
N MET A 472 -18.06 45.22 15.91
CA MET A 472 -16.86 44.44 16.15
C MET A 472 -15.63 45.10 15.51
N PRO A 473 -14.48 45.14 16.22
CA PRO A 473 -13.23 45.64 15.64
C PRO A 473 -12.85 44.80 14.41
N ARG A 474 -12.42 45.46 13.33
CA ARG A 474 -12.13 44.80 12.05
C ARG A 474 -10.79 44.07 12.13
N ALA A 475 -10.70 42.92 11.45
CA ALA A 475 -9.51 42.06 11.46
C ALA A 475 -8.20 42.76 11.05
N ALA A 476 -8.29 43.89 10.33
CA ALA A 476 -7.15 44.72 9.95
C ALA A 476 -6.58 45.57 11.10
N ASP A 477 -7.34 45.77 12.19
CA ASP A 477 -6.94 46.59 13.34
C ASP A 477 -6.20 45.75 14.42
N LEU A 478 -6.12 44.43 14.25
CA LEU A 478 -5.46 43.50 15.16
C LEU A 478 -4.14 43.01 14.54
N LYS A 479 -3.01 43.36 15.15
CA LYS A 479 -1.68 42.91 14.71
C LYS A 479 -1.53 41.38 14.87
N PRO A 480 -0.90 40.68 13.91
CA PRO A 480 -0.74 39.23 13.95
C PRO A 480 0.57 38.83 14.62
N GLY A 481 0.48 38.12 15.74
CA GLY A 481 1.58 37.39 16.34
C GLY A 481 0.98 36.17 17.03
N ILE A 482 1.18 34.99 16.47
CA ILE A 482 0.84 33.72 17.12
C ILE A 482 2.10 32.86 17.03
N GLU A 483 2.73 32.65 18.19
CA GLU A 483 3.74 31.60 18.38
C GLU A 483 3.04 30.33 18.87
N ALA A 484 3.44 29.18 18.32
CA ALA A 484 2.95 27.87 18.71
C ALA A 484 3.50 27.44 20.07
N ASP A 485 2.67 26.79 20.89
CA ASP A 485 3.07 26.27 22.21
C ASP A 485 3.85 24.95 22.05
N PRO A 486 5.06 24.82 22.64
CA PRO A 486 5.91 23.63 22.57
C PRO A 486 5.28 22.33 23.11
N LYS A 487 4.18 22.38 23.88
CA LYS A 487 3.63 21.20 24.57
C LYS A 487 2.84 20.22 23.67
N TYR A 488 2.59 20.56 22.40
CA TYR A 488 1.83 19.71 21.45
C TYR A 488 2.68 19.10 20.31
N ALA A 489 4.01 19.17 20.43
CA ALA A 489 4.94 18.59 19.47
C ALA A 489 5.01 17.04 19.50
N GLY A 490 4.49 16.39 20.54
CA GLY A 490 4.76 14.96 20.81
C GLY A 490 3.84 13.92 20.16
N THR A 491 2.69 14.28 19.57
CA THR A 491 1.66 13.28 19.19
C THR A 491 1.80 12.70 17.76
N LEU A 492 2.94 12.89 17.09
CA LEU A 492 3.21 12.38 15.74
C LEU A 492 4.52 11.58 15.62
N ALA A 493 5.05 11.10 16.75
CA ALA A 493 6.32 10.36 16.84
C ALA A 493 6.23 8.87 16.43
N ASN A 494 5.39 8.48 15.46
CA ASN A 494 5.35 7.10 14.94
C ASN A 494 6.15 6.91 13.64
N PHE A 495 7.24 7.67 13.48
CA PHE A 495 8.33 7.33 12.57
C PHE A 495 9.62 7.28 13.37
N HIS A 496 10.20 6.08 13.45
CA HIS A 496 11.39 5.80 14.23
C HIS A 496 12.61 6.48 13.59
N VAL A 497 13.17 7.45 14.28
CA VAL A 497 14.50 8.03 14.02
C VAL A 497 15.25 7.91 15.34
N GLU A 498 16.40 7.23 15.35
CA GLU A 498 17.28 7.16 16.53
C GLU A 498 17.67 8.60 16.94
N GLN A 499 17.09 9.09 18.05
CA GLN A 499 17.54 10.33 18.69
C GLN A 499 18.58 9.99 19.77
N PRO A 500 19.65 10.79 19.94
CA PRO A 500 20.53 10.66 21.08
C PRO A 500 19.76 10.89 22.40
N ASP A 501 20.10 10.14 23.45
CA ASP A 501 19.42 10.15 24.76
C ASP A 501 19.73 11.44 25.54
N ILE A 502 19.01 12.51 25.18
CA ILE A 502 19.13 13.87 25.68
C ILE A 502 18.95 13.91 27.20
N ALA A 503 17.95 13.20 27.74
CA ALA A 503 17.60 13.22 29.16
C ALA A 503 18.71 12.67 30.07
N ARG A 504 19.46 11.69 29.59
CA ARG A 504 20.62 11.14 30.29
C ARG A 504 21.73 12.19 30.42
N THR A 505 22.04 12.87 29.31
CA THR A 505 23.14 13.84 29.23
C THR A 505 22.85 15.12 30.04
N THR A 506 21.57 15.53 30.16
CA THR A 506 21.20 16.67 31.01
C THR A 506 21.27 16.37 32.50
N ALA A 507 20.84 15.18 32.92
CA ALA A 507 20.89 14.75 34.31
C ALA A 507 22.34 14.65 34.81
N GLU A 508 23.27 14.24 33.95
CA GLU A 508 24.71 14.21 34.22
C GLU A 508 25.29 15.62 34.42
N LEU A 509 24.86 16.61 33.65
CA LEU A 509 25.26 18.01 33.82
C LEU A 509 24.67 18.68 35.07
N ASP A 510 23.51 18.25 35.59
CA ASP A 510 22.92 18.77 36.85
C ASP A 510 23.66 18.22 38.06
N ALA A 511 23.88 16.90 38.06
CA ALA A 511 24.66 16.24 39.09
C ALA A 511 26.10 16.80 39.16
N PHE A 512 26.67 17.28 38.04
CA PHE A 512 28.00 17.91 37.97
C PHE A 512 28.12 19.23 38.74
N VAL A 513 27.08 20.09 38.77
CA VAL A 513 27.13 21.37 39.51
C VAL A 513 27.02 21.15 41.01
N ASP A 514 26.12 20.24 41.40
CA ASP A 514 25.81 19.95 42.81
C ASP A 514 26.86 19.05 43.48
N SER A 515 27.74 18.43 42.70
CA SER A 515 28.86 17.60 43.20
C SER A 515 30.19 18.34 43.35
N ILE A 516 30.28 19.65 43.05
CA ILE A 516 31.50 20.47 43.23
C ILE A 516 31.75 20.71 44.74
N PRO A 517 32.76 20.10 45.37
CA PRO A 517 33.03 20.33 46.79
C PRO A 517 33.55 21.75 47.01
N THR A 518 33.12 22.40 48.09
CA THR A 518 33.35 23.82 48.41
C THR A 518 32.65 24.83 47.49
N PHE A 519 31.78 24.40 46.56
CA PHE A 519 31.02 25.30 45.69
C PHE A 519 30.39 26.43 46.49
N ASP A 520 29.63 26.12 47.55
CA ASP A 520 28.97 27.07 48.45
C ASP A 520 29.91 27.98 49.28
N SER A 521 31.21 27.65 49.35
CA SER A 521 32.21 28.43 50.11
C SER A 521 33.13 29.30 49.24
N ARG A 522 32.93 29.31 47.91
CA ARG A 522 33.59 30.22 46.97
C ARG A 522 32.94 31.62 46.99
N PRO A 523 33.63 32.68 46.56
CA PRO A 523 33.00 33.98 46.37
C PRO A 523 31.82 33.88 45.38
N THR A 524 30.73 34.56 45.67
CA THR A 524 29.45 34.47 44.93
C THR A 524 29.62 34.69 43.43
N GLU A 525 30.53 35.59 43.04
CA GLU A 525 30.84 35.92 41.65
C GLU A 525 31.47 34.73 40.86
N GLN A 526 32.20 33.83 41.53
CA GLN A 526 32.78 32.62 40.92
C GLN A 526 31.80 31.44 40.90
N GLN A 527 30.87 31.39 41.86
CA GLN A 527 29.76 30.42 41.86
C GLN A 527 28.79 30.71 40.69
N GLU A 528 28.46 31.99 40.47
CA GLU A 528 27.59 32.41 39.37
C GLU A 528 28.20 32.14 37.99
N GLN A 529 29.52 32.33 37.81
CA GLN A 529 30.18 32.03 36.53
C GLN A 529 30.15 30.53 36.18
N VAL A 530 30.32 29.64 37.15
CA VAL A 530 30.31 28.18 36.94
C VAL A 530 28.89 27.65 36.72
N ARG A 531 27.90 28.14 37.48
CA ARG A 531 26.49 27.80 37.23
C ARG A 531 26.01 28.31 35.87
N SER A 532 26.47 29.49 35.44
CA SER A 532 26.15 30.04 34.12
C SER A 532 26.76 29.24 32.96
N ALA A 533 28.00 28.75 33.09
CA ALA A 533 28.64 27.93 32.07
C ALA A 533 27.99 26.54 31.92
N VAL A 534 27.57 25.91 33.02
CA VAL A 534 26.92 24.59 32.99
C VAL A 534 25.46 24.67 32.55
N ALA A 535 24.76 25.77 32.86
CA ALA A 535 23.45 26.06 32.28
C ALA A 535 23.55 26.23 30.75
N ALA A 536 24.54 26.96 30.25
CA ALA A 536 24.76 27.11 28.80
C ALA A 536 25.08 25.78 28.09
N ALA A 537 25.84 24.89 28.74
CA ALA A 537 26.14 23.55 28.23
C ALA A 537 24.91 22.62 28.22
N LYS A 538 24.05 22.69 29.25
CA LYS A 538 22.76 21.97 29.27
C LYS A 538 21.83 22.42 28.16
N ASP A 539 21.72 23.73 28.01
CA ASP A 539 20.85 24.34 27.01
C ASP A 539 21.30 23.91 25.60
N MET A 540 22.60 23.77 25.33
CA MET A 540 23.11 23.26 24.06
C MET A 540 22.83 21.76 23.82
N VAL A 541 22.80 20.95 24.88
CA VAL A 541 22.59 19.48 24.81
C VAL A 541 21.12 19.10 24.69
N THR A 542 20.20 19.84 25.33
CA THR A 542 18.75 19.60 25.25
C THR A 542 18.08 20.21 24.05
N GLY A 543 18.79 21.08 23.31
CA GLY A 543 18.17 21.98 22.36
C GLY A 543 17.58 23.25 23.01
N ALA A 544 17.54 23.37 24.35
CA ALA A 544 16.95 24.54 25.03
C ALA A 544 17.67 25.88 24.77
N ALA A 545 18.95 25.86 24.39
CA ALA A 545 19.70 27.03 23.92
C ALA A 545 19.15 27.57 22.59
N PHE A 546 18.46 26.70 21.85
CA PHE A 546 17.85 26.97 20.56
C PHE A 546 16.32 27.13 20.66
N GLU A 547 15.68 26.61 21.73
CA GLU A 547 14.24 26.72 22.01
C GLU A 547 13.85 27.95 22.84
N ASN A 548 14.80 28.61 23.52
CA ASN A 548 14.52 29.86 24.21
C ASN A 548 14.49 31.02 23.18
N PRO A 549 13.33 31.68 22.93
CA PRO A 549 13.25 32.82 22.00
C PRO A 549 14.20 33.97 22.41
N ASP A 550 14.51 34.03 23.72
CA ASP A 550 15.43 34.96 24.36
C ASP A 550 16.85 34.39 24.60
N GLY A 551 17.10 33.11 24.30
CA GLY A 551 18.43 32.44 24.41
C GLY A 551 19.37 32.72 23.23
N PHE A 552 18.80 33.21 22.11
CA PHE A 552 19.49 34.08 21.15
C PHE A 552 19.49 35.54 21.63
N GLY A 553 19.55 35.74 22.94
CA GLY A 553 19.88 37.00 23.57
C GLY A 553 21.22 37.46 23.03
N GLY A 554 21.19 38.62 22.42
CA GLY A 554 22.34 39.14 21.71
C GLY A 554 21.93 40.21 20.72
N SER A 555 22.89 41.05 20.36
CA SER A 555 22.74 41.99 19.26
C SER A 555 22.43 41.25 17.95
N GLU A 556 21.88 41.97 16.98
CA GLU A 556 21.65 41.44 15.64
C GLU A 556 22.93 40.87 14.99
N GLU A 557 24.09 41.40 15.39
CA GLU A 557 25.41 40.93 14.95
C GLU A 557 25.74 39.54 15.48
N GLU A 558 25.45 39.24 16.75
CA GLU A 558 25.70 37.92 17.34
C GLU A 558 24.79 36.85 16.73
N ARG A 559 23.55 37.22 16.38
CA ARG A 559 22.62 36.35 15.65
C ARG A 559 23.12 36.07 14.23
N PHE A 560 23.62 37.09 13.53
CA PHE A 560 24.21 36.91 12.22
C PHE A 560 25.48 36.06 12.26
N GLU A 561 26.40 36.27 13.19
CA GLU A 561 27.63 35.49 13.28
C GLU A 561 27.37 34.00 13.57
N LYS A 562 26.39 33.68 14.42
CA LYS A 562 25.93 32.30 14.61
C LYS A 562 25.34 31.70 13.33
N ALA A 563 24.52 32.46 12.60
CA ALA A 563 23.95 32.02 11.33
C ALA A 563 25.03 31.81 10.25
N ARG A 564 25.99 32.73 10.19
CA ARG A 564 27.16 32.67 9.30
C ARG A 564 28.03 31.46 9.60
N ALA A 565 28.31 31.19 10.88
CA ALA A 565 29.10 30.02 11.28
C ALA A 565 28.44 28.72 10.82
N ARG A 566 27.12 28.59 10.96
CA ARG A 566 26.38 27.40 10.50
C ARG A 566 26.38 27.26 8.97
N ALA A 567 26.11 28.35 8.27
CA ALA A 567 26.11 28.36 6.80
C ALA A 567 27.49 28.03 6.21
N LEU A 568 28.57 28.43 6.86
CA LEU A 568 29.95 28.17 6.43
C LEU A 568 30.56 26.88 7.01
N ASP A 569 29.84 26.17 7.89
CA ASP A 569 30.33 25.00 8.64
C ASP A 569 31.62 25.31 9.44
N LEU A 570 31.63 26.46 10.13
CA LEU A 570 32.77 26.88 10.95
C LEU A 570 32.75 26.22 12.35
N PRO A 571 33.91 26.08 13.02
CA PRO A 571 33.98 25.46 14.35
C PRO A 571 33.06 26.08 15.39
N GLU A 572 32.74 27.38 15.27
CA GLU A 572 31.85 28.12 16.16
C GLU A 572 30.38 27.65 16.08
N ALA A 573 30.00 26.95 15.01
CA ALA A 573 28.68 26.36 14.84
C ALA A 573 28.55 24.96 15.44
N GLN A 574 29.65 24.35 15.89
CA GLN A 574 29.62 22.99 16.42
C GLN A 574 28.95 22.96 17.81
N PRO A 575 28.17 21.90 18.11
CA PRO A 575 27.41 21.79 19.36
C PRO A 575 28.25 21.95 20.64
N PHE A 576 29.54 21.57 20.61
CA PHE A 576 30.43 21.61 21.77
C PHE A 576 31.46 22.74 21.74
N HIS A 577 31.36 23.69 20.81
CA HIS A 577 32.35 24.77 20.68
C HIS A 577 32.48 25.60 21.96
N GLN A 578 31.36 26.02 22.54
CA GLN A 578 31.35 26.81 23.77
C GLN A 578 31.82 25.99 24.98
N ALA A 579 31.47 24.70 25.03
CA ALA A 579 31.96 23.77 26.04
C ALA A 579 33.48 23.63 25.99
N ARG A 580 34.08 23.48 24.80
CA ARG A 580 35.54 23.45 24.61
C ARG A 580 36.21 24.74 25.13
N GLN A 581 35.63 25.91 24.87
CA GLN A 581 36.17 27.17 25.37
C GLN A 581 36.16 27.24 26.91
N GLU A 582 35.09 26.79 27.55
CA GLU A 582 34.99 26.76 29.01
C GLU A 582 35.89 25.67 29.63
N LEU A 583 36.06 24.52 28.96
CA LEU A 583 36.90 23.42 29.42
C LEU A 583 38.39 23.78 29.36
N ALA A 584 38.82 24.48 28.30
CA ALA A 584 40.16 25.04 28.21
C ALA A 584 40.43 26.05 29.34
N ARG A 585 39.46 26.93 29.65
CA ARG A 585 39.54 27.87 30.79
C ARG A 585 39.54 27.17 32.15
N ALA A 586 38.92 25.99 32.25
CA ALA A 586 38.87 25.19 33.47
C ALA A 586 40.16 24.37 33.69
N ALA A 587 40.76 23.84 32.64
CA ALA A 587 42.04 23.13 32.69
C ALA A 587 43.19 24.04 33.12
N GLU A 588 43.20 25.31 32.68
CA GLU A 588 44.11 26.34 33.18
C GLU A 588 44.00 26.56 34.71
N ARG A 589 42.88 26.17 35.33
CA ARG A 589 42.65 26.28 36.79
C ARG A 589 42.93 24.96 37.54
N MET A 590 43.14 23.84 36.84
CA MET A 590 43.30 22.50 37.41
C MET A 590 44.72 22.16 37.89
N GLU A 591 45.73 22.98 37.58
CA GLU A 591 47.11 22.78 38.05
C GLU A 591 47.28 22.76 39.60
N THR A 592 46.23 23.04 40.39
CA THR A 592 46.35 23.30 41.84
C THR A 592 45.77 22.27 42.83
N THR A 593 44.97 21.27 42.45
CA THR A 593 44.18 20.49 43.46
C THR A 593 44.08 18.97 43.35
N GLY A 594 44.61 18.31 42.31
CA GLY A 594 44.86 16.85 42.31
C GLY A 594 43.67 15.92 41.98
N LEU A 595 43.94 14.93 41.11
CA LEU A 595 42.99 14.02 40.43
C LEU A 595 42.49 12.82 41.26
N ALA A 596 43.09 12.55 42.42
CA ALA A 596 42.87 11.31 43.17
C ALA A 596 41.50 11.24 43.88
N ASP A 597 40.94 12.40 44.25
CA ASP A 597 39.65 12.45 44.97
C ASP A 597 38.45 12.37 44.00
N MET A 598 38.61 12.80 42.74
CA MET A 598 37.54 12.70 41.71
C MET A 598 37.23 11.26 41.29
N LEU A 599 38.22 10.37 41.25
CA LEU A 599 38.06 8.99 40.77
C LEU A 599 37.51 8.02 41.85
N ALA A 600 37.51 8.42 43.13
CA ALA A 600 36.95 7.62 44.21
C ALA A 600 35.40 7.62 44.23
N GLU A 601 34.76 8.68 43.71
CA GLU A 601 33.29 8.83 43.70
C GLU A 601 32.62 8.37 42.40
N ALA A 602 33.35 8.26 41.29
CA ALA A 602 32.82 7.74 40.00
C ALA A 602 32.43 6.24 40.04
N LYS A 603 32.80 5.53 41.11
CA LYS A 603 32.72 4.06 41.21
C LYS A 603 31.36 3.49 41.62
N GLU A 604 30.38 4.32 42.01
CA GLU A 604 29.05 3.85 42.45
C GLU A 604 27.91 4.03 41.41
N VAL A 605 28.15 4.60 40.23
CA VAL A 605 27.05 5.06 39.34
C VAL A 605 26.87 4.22 38.05
N ILE A 606 27.78 3.31 37.70
CA ILE A 606 27.71 2.57 36.42
C ILE A 606 27.12 1.16 36.66
N GLU A 607 25.83 0.96 36.36
CA GLU A 607 25.23 -0.38 36.29
C GLU A 607 24.94 -0.83 34.83
N PRO A 608 25.53 -1.94 34.36
CA PRO A 608 25.34 -2.50 33.00
C PRO A 608 23.95 -3.09 32.70
N LYS A 609 23.03 -3.03 33.66
CA LYS A 609 21.74 -3.73 33.60
C LYS A 609 20.80 -3.21 32.51
N LYS A 610 20.87 -1.91 32.19
CA LYS A 610 19.90 -1.26 31.31
C LYS A 610 20.05 -1.57 29.82
N PHE A 611 21.22 -1.97 29.32
CA PHE A 611 21.34 -2.26 27.87
C PHE A 611 20.77 -3.63 27.48
N ARG A 612 20.96 -4.65 28.33
CA ARG A 612 20.30 -5.96 28.16
C ARG A 612 18.78 -5.85 28.35
N GLU A 613 18.33 -5.01 29.28
CA GLU A 613 16.89 -4.74 29.50
C GLU A 613 16.29 -3.89 28.35
N MET A 614 17.02 -2.92 27.81
CA MET A 614 16.60 -2.11 26.66
C MET A 614 16.54 -2.93 25.36
N MET A 615 17.50 -3.83 25.11
CA MET A 615 17.46 -4.73 23.96
C MET A 615 16.36 -5.79 24.09
N ALA A 616 16.11 -6.29 25.31
CA ALA A 616 14.98 -7.18 25.58
C ALA A 616 13.62 -6.47 25.44
N ASP A 617 13.53 -5.19 25.82
CA ASP A 617 12.33 -4.36 25.62
C ASP A 617 12.13 -3.98 24.15
N MET A 618 13.19 -3.79 23.36
CA MET A 618 13.09 -3.57 21.90
C MET A 618 12.68 -4.84 21.15
N GLU A 619 13.15 -6.02 21.57
CA GLU A 619 12.68 -7.33 21.09
C GLU A 619 11.21 -7.59 21.49
N ALA A 620 10.79 -7.12 22.67
CA ALA A 620 9.40 -7.20 23.12
C ALA A 620 8.46 -6.16 22.47
N SER A 621 9.01 -5.08 21.91
CA SER A 621 8.26 -3.99 21.26
C SER A 621 8.01 -4.20 19.76
N GLY A 622 8.42 -5.36 19.22
CA GLY A 622 8.02 -5.80 17.88
C GLY A 622 8.76 -5.15 16.71
N LEU A 623 9.98 -4.65 16.92
CA LEU A 623 10.85 -4.18 15.83
C LEU A 623 11.29 -5.33 14.91
N ASP A 624 11.58 -4.99 13.66
CA ASP A 624 12.09 -5.90 12.62
C ASP A 624 13.37 -6.64 13.10
N PRO A 625 13.36 -7.99 13.17
CA PRO A 625 14.52 -8.78 13.58
C PRO A 625 15.79 -8.47 12.79
N ASP A 626 15.65 -8.14 11.50
CA ASP A 626 16.78 -7.80 10.63
C ASP A 626 17.40 -6.43 11.00
N ALA A 627 16.60 -5.50 11.51
CA ALA A 627 17.05 -4.20 12.00
C ALA A 627 17.76 -4.31 13.36
N ILE A 628 17.27 -5.18 14.25
CA ILE A 628 17.92 -5.50 15.52
C ILE A 628 19.28 -6.18 15.27
N GLU A 629 19.33 -7.11 14.31
CA GLU A 629 20.57 -7.76 13.91
C GLU A 629 21.54 -6.79 13.22
N ALA A 630 21.05 -5.88 12.37
CA ALA A 630 21.88 -4.81 11.79
C ALA A 630 22.41 -3.83 12.87
N GLY A 631 21.62 -3.54 13.91
CA GLY A 631 22.03 -2.76 15.08
C GLY A 631 23.11 -3.46 15.90
N ARG A 632 22.92 -4.76 16.17
CA ARG A 632 23.94 -5.63 16.82
C ARG A 632 25.24 -5.66 16.02
N GLN A 633 25.15 -5.81 14.70
CA GLN A 633 26.31 -5.83 13.81
C GLN A 633 27.01 -4.48 13.73
N ARG A 634 26.28 -3.35 13.72
CA ARG A 634 26.86 -2.00 13.79
C ARG A 634 27.54 -1.73 15.12
N LEU A 635 26.93 -2.15 16.23
CA LEU A 635 27.53 -2.02 17.56
C LEU A 635 28.81 -2.84 17.65
N ALA A 636 28.79 -4.10 17.21
CA ALA A 636 29.95 -4.96 17.12
C ALA A 636 31.05 -4.37 16.22
N GLN A 637 30.65 -3.78 15.08
CA GLN A 637 31.59 -3.15 14.15
C GLN A 637 32.21 -1.88 14.75
N THR A 638 31.44 -1.13 15.54
CA THR A 638 31.89 0.07 16.27
C THR A 638 32.84 -0.31 17.40
N GLU A 639 32.50 -1.30 18.22
CA GLU A 639 33.39 -1.83 19.27
C GLU A 639 34.67 -2.42 18.70
N LYS A 640 34.59 -3.12 17.56
CA LYS A 640 35.76 -3.64 16.84
C LYS A 640 36.61 -2.54 16.19
N GLN A 641 36.02 -1.38 15.86
CA GLN A 641 36.78 -0.22 15.39
C GLN A 641 37.49 0.49 16.56
N ILE A 642 36.81 0.64 17.69
CA ILE A 642 37.37 1.20 18.93
C ILE A 642 38.44 0.26 19.52
N GLY A 643 38.21 -1.06 19.45
CA GLY A 643 39.10 -2.13 19.89
C GLY A 643 40.48 -2.12 19.22
N LYS A 644 40.58 -1.57 18.01
CA LYS A 644 41.86 -1.37 17.32
C LYS A 644 42.76 -0.31 17.97
N PHE A 645 42.16 0.64 18.68
CA PHE A 645 42.86 1.73 19.37
C PHE A 645 42.94 1.49 20.88
N LEU A 646 41.90 0.87 21.45
CA LEU A 646 41.79 0.48 22.85
C LEU A 646 41.49 -1.02 22.94
N PRO A 647 42.52 -1.88 23.09
CA PRO A 647 42.36 -3.35 23.06
C PRO A 647 41.38 -3.90 24.10
N ALA A 648 41.10 -3.13 25.16
CA ALA A 648 40.12 -3.45 26.19
C ALA A 648 38.66 -3.50 25.70
N VAL A 649 38.36 -2.95 24.52
CA VAL A 649 37.01 -2.88 23.93
C VAL A 649 36.75 -4.01 22.93
N ASP A 650 37.74 -4.84 22.62
CA ASP A 650 37.58 -5.96 21.69
C ASP A 650 37.00 -7.18 22.44
N ALA A 651 35.71 -7.09 22.78
CA ALA A 651 34.95 -8.18 23.38
C ALA A 651 34.18 -8.97 22.30
N GLY A 652 34.01 -10.28 22.54
CA GLY A 652 33.46 -11.22 21.55
C GLY A 652 31.97 -11.05 21.26
N GLU A 653 31.22 -10.34 22.11
CA GLU A 653 29.79 -10.04 21.93
C GLU A 653 29.51 -8.52 21.94
N PRO A 654 28.54 -8.04 21.14
CA PRO A 654 28.23 -6.61 20.99
C PRO A 654 27.71 -6.00 22.31
N GLY A 655 28.39 -4.99 22.85
CA GLY A 655 28.04 -4.25 24.07
C GLY A 655 28.99 -4.47 25.26
N GLU A 656 29.77 -5.55 25.24
CA GLU A 656 30.70 -5.89 26.34
C GLU A 656 32.00 -5.06 26.28
N GLY A 657 32.37 -4.56 25.11
CA GLY A 657 33.61 -3.82 24.91
C GLY A 657 33.62 -2.49 25.65
N PHE A 658 32.50 -1.78 25.63
CA PHE A 658 32.34 -0.53 26.37
C PHE A 658 32.32 -0.75 27.90
N GLU A 659 31.75 -1.88 28.34
CA GLU A 659 31.73 -2.29 29.75
C GLU A 659 33.15 -2.59 30.26
N ALA A 660 33.94 -3.27 29.44
CA ALA A 660 35.35 -3.54 29.69
C ALA A 660 36.21 -2.26 29.63
N LEU A 661 35.92 -1.30 28.74
CA LEU A 661 36.58 0.01 28.72
C LEU A 661 36.36 0.76 30.05
N LEU A 662 35.11 0.84 30.50
CA LEU A 662 34.73 1.51 31.73
C LEU A 662 35.37 0.82 32.93
N SER A 663 35.38 -0.52 32.95
CA SER A 663 36.08 -1.31 33.96
C SER A 663 37.60 -1.11 33.92
N SER A 664 38.18 -0.96 32.72
CA SER A 664 39.61 -0.72 32.52
C SER A 664 40.02 0.68 32.96
N ILE A 665 39.22 1.71 32.69
CA ILE A 665 39.40 3.08 33.22
C ILE A 665 39.37 3.03 34.76
N THR A 666 38.49 2.21 35.30
CA THR A 666 38.36 2.00 36.75
C THR A 666 39.58 1.28 37.34
N GLU A 667 40.19 0.33 36.63
CA GLU A 667 41.44 -0.34 37.04
C GLU A 667 42.69 0.54 36.79
N PHE A 668 42.70 1.33 35.71
CA PHE A 668 43.76 2.29 35.39
C PHE A 668 43.89 3.34 36.49
N SER A 669 42.77 3.77 37.07
CA SER A 669 42.72 4.70 38.21
C SER A 669 43.45 4.20 39.47
N GLN A 670 43.67 2.89 39.59
CA GLN A 670 44.29 2.28 40.77
C GLN A 670 45.80 2.07 40.66
N SER A 671 46.41 2.28 39.49
CA SER A 671 47.85 2.02 39.31
C SER A 671 48.60 3.12 38.55
N ARG A 672 49.02 4.13 39.34
CA ARG A 672 50.10 5.13 39.17
C ARG A 672 49.73 6.54 38.69
N GLU A 673 50.28 7.50 39.46
CA GLU A 673 50.57 8.95 39.30
C GLU A 673 49.60 9.85 38.49
N PRO A 674 49.39 11.11 38.92
CA PRO A 674 48.32 11.98 38.40
C PRO A 674 48.46 12.25 36.90
N LEU A 675 47.38 12.03 36.13
CA LEU A 675 47.32 12.41 34.72
C LEU A 675 47.63 13.91 34.58
N ASP A 676 48.45 14.21 33.58
CA ASP A 676 48.73 15.55 33.09
C ASP A 676 47.42 16.23 32.63
N PRO A 677 47.09 17.47 33.06
CA PRO A 677 45.91 18.20 32.59
C PRO A 677 45.81 18.25 31.06
N ASP A 678 46.95 18.29 30.37
CA ASP A 678 47.02 18.25 28.90
C ASP A 678 46.67 16.86 28.32
N GLU A 679 46.78 15.79 29.10
CA GLU A 679 46.37 14.44 28.74
C GLU A 679 44.86 14.23 28.94
N LEU A 680 44.28 14.77 30.03
CA LEU A 680 42.83 14.79 30.26
C LEU A 680 42.10 15.66 29.21
N LEU A 681 42.67 16.82 28.86
CA LEU A 681 42.12 17.65 27.78
C LEU A 681 42.12 16.88 26.45
N ARG A 682 43.20 16.14 26.15
CA ARG A 682 43.31 15.27 24.97
C ARG A 682 42.31 14.12 24.99
N GLU A 683 42.05 13.51 26.14
CA GLU A 683 41.05 12.44 26.28
C GLU A 683 39.62 12.98 26.11
N LEU A 684 39.28 14.13 26.68
CA LEU A 684 37.98 14.78 26.49
C LEU A 684 37.80 15.33 25.07
N GLU A 685 38.87 15.84 24.45
CA GLU A 685 38.87 16.18 23.03
C GLU A 685 38.66 14.93 22.16
N ALA A 686 39.22 13.78 22.53
CA ALA A 686 38.96 12.51 21.86
C ALA A 686 37.50 12.05 22.01
N VAL A 687 36.88 12.28 23.18
CA VAL A 687 35.44 12.03 23.38
C VAL A 687 34.59 12.97 22.52
N PHE A 688 34.84 14.28 22.53
CA PHE A 688 34.15 15.24 21.66
C PHE A 688 34.33 14.88 20.19
N ALA A 689 35.53 14.46 19.76
CA ALA A 689 35.79 14.03 18.40
C ALA A 689 34.98 12.78 17.97
N ILE A 690 34.50 11.98 18.93
CA ILE A 690 33.66 10.80 18.68
C ILE A 690 32.17 11.17 18.70
N ILE A 691 31.70 11.93 19.69
CA ILE A 691 30.27 12.22 19.87
C ILE A 691 29.76 13.35 18.97
N GLU A 692 30.58 14.35 18.68
CA GLU A 692 30.20 15.55 17.91
C GLU A 692 29.73 15.21 16.48
N PRO A 693 30.43 14.35 15.71
CA PRO A 693 29.92 13.91 14.41
C PRO A 693 28.59 13.16 14.51
N MET A 694 28.38 12.37 15.57
CA MET A 694 27.14 11.60 15.76
C MET A 694 25.96 12.51 16.13
N THR A 695 26.18 13.52 16.98
CA THR A 695 25.17 14.52 17.33
C THR A 695 24.78 15.35 16.11
N ILE A 696 25.75 15.82 15.33
CA ILE A 696 25.50 16.59 14.10
C ILE A 696 24.73 15.75 13.08
N ASP A 697 25.14 14.50 12.85
CA ASP A 697 24.47 13.60 11.90
C ASP A 697 23.04 13.24 12.34
N GLY A 698 22.82 12.95 13.63
CA GLY A 698 21.50 12.67 14.19
C GLY A 698 20.54 13.86 14.10
N GLN A 699 21.00 15.06 14.47
CA GLN A 699 20.21 16.30 14.35
C GLN A 699 19.86 16.61 12.90
N ARG A 700 20.83 16.47 12.00
CA ARG A 700 20.66 16.73 10.58
C ARG A 700 19.65 15.76 9.96
N LYS A 701 19.78 14.46 10.20
CA LYS A 701 18.81 13.44 9.75
C LYS A 701 17.41 13.68 10.30
N THR A 702 17.30 14.09 11.56
CA THR A 702 16.01 14.42 12.17
C THR A 702 15.37 15.58 11.43
N ARG A 703 16.08 16.71 11.29
CA ARG A 703 15.62 17.92 10.58
C ARG A 703 15.13 17.66 9.16
N LEU A 704 15.70 16.68 8.46
CA LEU A 704 15.26 16.28 7.12
C LEU A 704 13.89 15.59 7.08
N LEU A 705 13.42 14.99 8.17
CA LEU A 705 12.26 14.08 8.16
C LEU A 705 11.04 14.60 8.92
N VAL A 706 11.19 15.60 9.79
CA VAL A 706 10.09 16.03 10.68
C VAL A 706 9.13 16.97 9.94
N PRO A 707 7.80 16.80 10.06
CA PRO A 707 6.80 17.64 9.38
C PRO A 707 6.72 19.08 9.91
N LYS A 708 7.36 19.35 11.06
CA LYS A 708 7.53 20.68 11.64
C LYS A 708 9.01 20.96 11.87
N PRO A 709 9.47 22.21 11.78
CA PRO A 709 10.87 22.53 12.03
C PRO A 709 11.23 22.05 13.44
N THR A 710 12.13 21.07 13.57
CA THR A 710 12.49 20.47 14.86
C THR A 710 13.31 21.39 15.75
N ALA A 711 13.86 22.45 15.16
CA ALA A 711 14.42 23.58 15.85
C ALA A 711 13.83 24.84 15.21
N PRO A 712 12.67 25.34 15.65
CA PRO A 712 12.25 26.66 15.24
C PRO A 712 13.28 27.62 15.83
N MET A 713 14.27 28.05 15.04
CA MET A 713 14.89 29.33 15.37
C MET A 713 13.76 30.35 15.40
N PRO A 714 13.69 31.23 16.41
CA PRO A 714 12.87 32.42 16.28
C PRO A 714 13.22 33.07 14.94
N ALA A 715 12.21 33.42 14.16
CA ALA A 715 12.41 33.97 12.82
C ALA A 715 13.49 35.06 12.88
N PHE A 716 14.54 34.91 12.07
CA PHE A 716 15.60 35.91 12.05
C PHE A 716 14.99 37.29 11.84
N GLY A 717 15.56 38.28 12.52
CA GLY A 717 15.25 39.67 12.19
C GLY A 717 15.43 39.88 10.68
N PRO A 718 14.61 40.72 10.03
CA PRO A 718 14.62 40.88 8.58
C PRO A 718 16.02 41.20 8.00
N GLU A 719 16.87 41.89 8.77
CA GLU A 719 18.22 42.24 8.34
C GLU A 719 19.22 41.09 8.55
N THR A 720 19.16 40.31 9.64
CA THR A 720 19.89 39.02 9.74
C THR A 720 19.54 38.05 8.61
N ALA A 721 18.25 37.86 8.32
CA ALA A 721 17.79 36.94 7.26
C ALA A 721 18.32 37.36 5.88
N LYS A 722 18.30 38.66 5.57
CA LYS A 722 18.87 39.24 4.34
C LYS A 722 20.38 39.10 4.26
N ARG A 723 21.09 39.35 5.37
CA ARG A 723 22.55 39.17 5.41
C ARG A 723 22.92 37.70 5.19
N LEU A 724 22.16 36.77 5.77
CA LEU A 724 22.35 35.33 5.57
C LEU A 724 22.07 34.91 4.12
N GLY A 725 20.99 35.43 3.52
CA GLY A 725 20.71 35.22 2.10
C GLY A 725 21.82 35.78 1.20
N LYS A 726 22.33 36.97 1.51
CA LYS A 726 23.48 37.55 0.80
C LYS A 726 24.75 36.70 0.96
N LEU A 727 25.05 36.22 2.16
CA LEU A 727 26.17 35.30 2.42
C LEU A 727 26.04 34.03 1.54
N ALA A 728 24.84 33.46 1.45
CA ALA A 728 24.59 32.28 0.63
C ALA A 728 24.83 32.54 -0.87
N LEU A 729 24.42 33.71 -1.38
CA LEU A 729 24.53 34.05 -2.80
C LEU A 729 25.94 34.55 -3.20
N ASP A 730 26.54 35.41 -2.39
CA ASP A 730 27.78 36.11 -2.73
C ASP A 730 29.03 35.35 -2.25
N ASP A 731 29.01 34.82 -1.02
CA ASP A 731 30.20 34.28 -0.36
C ASP A 731 30.31 32.76 -0.45
N ILE A 732 29.20 32.03 -0.21
CA ILE A 732 29.14 30.56 -0.44
C ILE A 732 29.04 30.30 -1.94
N GLY A 733 28.12 31.01 -2.59
CA GLY A 733 27.87 30.89 -4.01
C GLY A 733 26.96 29.72 -4.36
N VAL A 734 26.18 29.90 -5.43
CA VAL A 734 25.16 28.95 -5.92
C VAL A 734 25.70 27.53 -6.19
N GLY A 735 27.02 27.40 -6.42
CA GLY A 735 27.67 26.12 -6.69
C GLY A 735 28.06 25.29 -5.47
N ASP A 736 27.98 25.81 -4.25
CA ASP A 736 28.45 25.15 -3.01
C ASP A 736 27.40 25.13 -1.89
N LEU A 737 26.12 25.14 -2.28
CA LEU A 737 24.98 25.14 -1.34
C LEU A 737 24.64 23.76 -0.79
N ALA A 738 25.12 22.69 -1.43
CA ALA A 738 24.82 21.32 -1.05
C ALA A 738 25.19 21.05 0.41
N GLY A 739 24.21 20.61 1.17
CA GLY A 739 24.34 20.22 2.54
C GLY A 739 24.52 21.36 3.56
N ARG A 740 24.47 22.62 3.15
CA ARG A 740 24.61 23.77 4.05
C ARG A 740 23.37 23.97 4.94
N ASP A 741 23.57 24.59 6.10
CA ASP A 741 22.47 25.04 6.96
C ASP A 741 22.13 26.52 6.68
N LEU A 742 21.07 26.72 5.91
CA LEU A 742 20.55 28.02 5.46
C LEU A 742 19.15 28.30 6.03
N ALA A 743 18.79 27.63 7.13
CA ALA A 743 17.49 27.83 7.77
C ALA A 743 17.26 29.31 8.11
N GLY A 744 16.08 29.82 7.76
CA GLY A 744 15.68 31.22 7.96
C GLY A 744 16.31 32.26 7.02
N ALA A 745 17.07 31.84 5.99
CA ALA A 745 17.65 32.78 5.03
C ALA A 745 16.57 33.49 4.18
N ASP A 746 16.78 34.78 3.88
CA ASP A 746 15.96 35.52 2.91
C ASP A 746 16.59 35.42 1.51
N LEU A 747 16.04 34.51 0.72
CA LEU A 747 16.43 34.19 -0.66
C LEU A 747 15.31 34.57 -1.65
N ALA A 748 14.43 35.51 -1.27
CA ALA A 748 13.34 35.94 -2.12
C ALA A 748 13.85 36.51 -3.46
N GLY A 749 13.29 36.03 -4.56
CA GLY A 749 13.67 36.41 -5.91
C GLY A 749 15.09 35.99 -6.34
N ALA A 750 15.81 35.21 -5.53
CA ALA A 750 17.17 34.77 -5.86
C ALA A 750 17.21 33.87 -7.10
N ASP A 751 18.29 33.95 -7.87
CA ASP A 751 18.55 33.02 -8.97
C ASP A 751 19.45 31.88 -8.48
N LEU A 752 18.83 30.72 -8.23
CA LEU A 752 19.49 29.49 -7.81
C LEU A 752 19.33 28.41 -8.90
N SER A 753 19.12 28.82 -10.16
CA SER A 753 18.88 27.86 -11.23
C SER A 753 20.06 26.92 -11.45
N GLY A 754 19.76 25.62 -11.54
CA GLY A 754 20.76 24.56 -11.67
C GLY A 754 21.59 24.28 -10.40
N ALA A 755 21.28 24.91 -9.26
CA ALA A 755 21.99 24.66 -8.00
C ALA A 755 21.80 23.22 -7.50
N ASP A 756 22.82 22.70 -6.83
CA ASP A 756 22.70 21.49 -6.00
C ASP A 756 22.39 21.92 -4.56
N LEU A 757 21.16 21.65 -4.14
CA LEU A 757 20.62 21.86 -2.81
C LEU A 757 20.46 20.53 -2.06
N SER A 758 21.09 19.44 -2.50
CA SER A 758 20.96 18.13 -1.85
C SER A 758 21.37 18.18 -0.39
N GLY A 759 20.51 17.68 0.50
CA GLY A 759 20.73 17.69 1.95
C GLY A 759 20.76 19.08 2.59
N THR A 760 20.41 20.15 1.88
CA THR A 760 20.44 21.53 2.41
C THR A 760 19.29 21.73 3.39
N LEU A 761 19.57 22.45 4.47
CA LEU A 761 18.57 22.80 5.49
C LEU A 761 18.07 24.22 5.21
N LEU A 762 16.82 24.34 4.80
CA LEU A 762 16.14 25.59 4.38
C LEU A 762 14.85 25.80 5.18
N GLU A 763 14.77 25.28 6.40
CA GLU A 763 13.58 25.41 7.23
C GLU A 763 13.29 26.89 7.50
N GLY A 764 12.03 27.30 7.31
CA GLY A 764 11.60 28.69 7.48
C GLY A 764 12.26 29.70 6.52
N ALA A 765 13.01 29.26 5.50
CA ALA A 765 13.62 30.17 4.53
C ALA A 765 12.55 30.89 3.68
N ASN A 766 12.84 32.13 3.29
CA ASN A 766 12.01 32.87 2.35
C ASN A 766 12.55 32.69 0.92
N LEU A 767 11.87 31.90 0.11
CA LEU A 767 12.17 31.59 -1.29
C LEU A 767 11.09 32.15 -2.23
N GLU A 768 10.32 33.15 -1.78
CA GLU A 768 9.24 33.74 -2.56
C GLU A 768 9.76 34.27 -3.90
N GLY A 769 9.17 33.80 -4.99
CA GLY A 769 9.56 34.17 -6.36
C GLY A 769 10.96 33.74 -6.79
N ALA A 770 11.67 32.91 -6.02
CA ALA A 770 13.01 32.46 -6.37
C ALA A 770 13.01 31.61 -7.66
N ASN A 771 14.07 31.72 -8.45
CA ASN A 771 14.30 30.87 -9.61
C ASN A 771 15.07 29.61 -9.19
N LEU A 772 14.32 28.53 -9.00
CA LEU A 772 14.80 27.19 -8.64
C LEU A 772 14.74 26.24 -9.85
N THR A 773 14.83 26.77 -11.07
CA THR A 773 14.70 25.96 -12.29
C THR A 773 15.87 24.99 -12.40
N GLY A 774 15.59 23.70 -12.54
CA GLY A 774 16.60 22.66 -12.78
C GLY A 774 17.48 22.34 -11.57
N ILE A 775 17.07 22.70 -10.35
CA ILE A 775 17.83 22.35 -9.14
C ILE A 775 17.82 20.84 -8.87
N THR A 776 18.82 20.37 -8.12
CA THR A 776 18.78 19.05 -7.47
C THR A 776 18.62 19.29 -5.97
N ALA A 777 17.56 18.76 -5.33
CA ALA A 777 17.32 18.96 -3.90
C ALA A 777 16.99 17.64 -3.20
N HIS A 778 17.85 16.63 -3.41
CA HIS A 778 17.67 15.32 -2.81
C HIS A 778 17.79 15.41 -1.29
N GLY A 779 16.76 15.00 -0.56
CA GLY A 779 16.77 15.04 0.91
C GLY A 779 16.94 16.44 1.47
N ALA A 780 16.48 17.50 0.80
CA ALA A 780 16.50 18.86 1.34
C ALA A 780 15.34 19.09 2.33
N ALA A 781 15.57 19.88 3.39
CA ALA A 781 14.54 20.27 4.36
C ALA A 781 14.00 21.67 4.04
N LEU A 782 12.78 21.76 3.55
CA LEU A 782 12.07 23.01 3.25
C LEU A 782 10.90 23.24 4.21
N THR A 783 10.98 22.66 5.41
CA THR A 783 9.89 22.67 6.38
C THR A 783 9.56 24.11 6.79
N GLY A 784 8.31 24.55 6.64
CA GLY A 784 7.86 25.91 6.93
C GLY A 784 8.40 27.00 5.99
N ALA A 785 9.10 26.65 4.91
CA ALA A 785 9.64 27.63 3.98
C ALA A 785 8.53 28.32 3.15
N ASN A 786 8.73 29.60 2.81
CA ASN A 786 7.86 30.35 1.91
C ASN A 786 8.37 30.23 0.47
N LEU A 787 7.71 29.40 -0.35
CA LEU A 787 8.04 29.18 -1.76
C LEU A 787 6.95 29.75 -2.69
N ARG A 788 6.17 30.74 -2.25
CA ARG A 788 5.13 31.33 -3.07
C ARG A 788 5.69 31.82 -4.40
N ASN A 789 5.03 31.47 -5.50
CA ASN A 789 5.43 31.85 -6.85
C ASN A 789 6.87 31.44 -7.24
N ALA A 790 7.51 30.50 -6.53
CA ALA A 790 8.83 30.01 -6.87
C ALA A 790 8.79 29.19 -8.17
N ARG A 791 9.88 29.23 -8.95
CA ARG A 791 9.99 28.53 -10.24
C ARG A 791 10.83 27.27 -10.07
N LEU A 792 10.19 26.12 -9.93
CA LEU A 792 10.79 24.78 -9.72
C LEU A 792 10.75 23.90 -10.98
N ALA A 793 10.64 24.52 -12.16
CA ALA A 793 10.55 23.78 -13.41
C ALA A 793 11.79 22.88 -13.62
N ARG A 794 11.56 21.61 -13.95
CA ARG A 794 12.61 20.59 -14.15
C ARG A 794 13.51 20.33 -12.94
N ALA A 795 13.07 20.68 -11.72
CA ALA A 795 13.78 20.33 -10.50
C ALA A 795 13.74 18.81 -10.23
N ASP A 796 14.76 18.28 -9.56
CA ASP A 796 14.81 16.90 -9.06
C ASP A 796 14.66 16.89 -7.53
N LEU A 797 13.48 16.48 -7.06
CA LEU A 797 12.96 16.64 -5.71
C LEU A 797 12.67 15.26 -5.10
N LYS A 798 13.73 14.51 -4.86
CA LYS A 798 13.67 13.19 -4.23
C LYS A 798 13.79 13.30 -2.71
N ASP A 799 12.90 12.64 -1.97
CA ASP A 799 12.91 12.58 -0.50
C ASP A 799 12.94 13.98 0.17
N VAL A 800 12.36 14.98 -0.52
CA VAL A 800 12.32 16.36 -0.03
C VAL A 800 11.22 16.54 1.01
N ASN A 801 11.49 17.38 2.01
CA ASN A 801 10.52 17.69 3.05
C ASN A 801 9.91 19.08 2.86
N PHE A 802 8.64 19.14 2.47
CA PHE A 802 7.84 20.36 2.34
C PHE A 802 6.86 20.56 3.49
N GLY A 803 7.04 19.89 4.64
CA GLY A 803 6.12 19.98 5.78
C GLY A 803 5.86 21.43 6.19
N ALA A 804 4.61 21.83 6.35
CA ALA A 804 4.18 23.20 6.64
C ALA A 804 4.68 24.29 5.66
N ALA A 805 5.29 23.92 4.53
CA ALA A 805 5.77 24.87 3.53
C ALA A 805 4.60 25.51 2.78
N VAL A 806 4.84 26.72 2.27
CA VAL A 806 3.84 27.47 1.51
C VAL A 806 4.28 27.58 0.05
N LEU A 807 3.65 26.80 -0.82
CA LEU A 807 4.01 26.65 -2.23
C LEU A 807 2.99 27.31 -3.17
N ASP A 808 2.13 28.21 -2.65
CA ASP A 808 1.05 28.79 -3.45
C ASP A 808 1.58 29.42 -4.74
N GLY A 809 1.02 29.02 -5.90
CA GLY A 809 1.42 29.50 -7.22
C GLY A 809 2.80 29.04 -7.71
N ALA A 810 3.46 28.10 -7.03
CA ALA A 810 4.76 27.57 -7.48
C ALA A 810 4.63 26.74 -8.77
N ASP A 811 5.64 26.84 -9.64
CA ASP A 811 5.70 26.17 -10.94
C ASP A 811 6.65 24.97 -10.91
N PHE A 812 6.11 23.76 -10.89
CA PHE A 812 6.84 22.48 -10.94
C PHE A 812 6.84 21.85 -12.34
N THR A 813 6.68 22.64 -13.40
CA THR A 813 6.58 22.10 -14.77
C THR A 813 7.79 21.23 -15.13
N GLY A 814 7.54 19.97 -15.49
CA GLY A 814 8.58 19.00 -15.84
C GLY A 814 9.47 18.54 -14.67
N ALA A 815 9.14 18.88 -13.43
CA ALA A 815 9.90 18.46 -12.26
C ALA A 815 9.74 16.95 -11.98
N ARG A 816 10.76 16.33 -11.42
CA ARG A 816 10.71 14.98 -10.87
C ARG A 816 10.52 15.09 -9.36
N ILE A 817 9.42 14.55 -8.84
CA ILE A 817 9.10 14.57 -7.41
C ILE A 817 8.89 13.14 -6.96
N GLU A 818 9.75 12.67 -6.07
CA GLU A 818 9.71 11.29 -5.59
C GLU A 818 9.68 11.28 -4.06
N ASN A 819 8.67 10.65 -3.49
CA ASN A 819 8.50 10.48 -2.04
C ASN A 819 8.60 11.80 -1.23
N PRO A 820 7.82 12.85 -1.58
CA PRO A 820 7.84 14.11 -0.82
C PRO A 820 7.06 14.00 0.49
N ILE A 821 7.48 14.75 1.51
CA ILE A 821 6.67 14.98 2.73
C ILE A 821 5.85 16.25 2.53
N LEU A 822 4.52 16.13 2.53
CA LEU A 822 3.56 17.21 2.20
C LEU A 822 2.59 17.55 3.35
N MET A 823 2.98 17.21 4.59
CA MET A 823 2.11 17.41 5.75
C MET A 823 1.92 18.90 6.06
N GLU A 824 0.68 19.36 6.24
CA GLU A 824 0.34 20.78 6.48
C GLU A 824 0.82 21.74 5.38
N THR A 825 1.21 21.23 4.21
CA THR A 825 1.72 22.03 3.09
C THR A 825 0.58 22.74 2.35
N SER A 826 0.76 24.02 2.03
CA SER A 826 -0.16 24.76 1.16
C SER A 826 0.27 24.63 -0.31
N LEU A 827 -0.62 24.12 -1.16
CA LEU A 827 -0.36 23.84 -2.58
C LEU A 827 -1.34 24.58 -3.51
N ALA A 828 -1.90 25.70 -3.05
CA ALA A 828 -2.96 26.40 -3.78
C ALA A 828 -2.41 26.95 -5.12
N GLY A 829 -3.05 26.57 -6.24
CA GLY A 829 -2.71 27.12 -7.56
C GLY A 829 -1.35 26.70 -8.12
N ILE A 830 -0.74 25.63 -7.60
CA ILE A 830 0.51 25.11 -8.17
C ILE A 830 0.30 24.58 -9.61
N VAL A 831 1.40 24.54 -10.37
CA VAL A 831 1.44 23.96 -11.71
C VAL A 831 2.35 22.75 -11.72
N LEU A 832 1.82 21.58 -12.08
CA LEU A 832 2.51 20.28 -12.13
C LEU A 832 2.51 19.68 -13.55
N ASN A 833 2.41 20.54 -14.57
CA ASN A 833 2.38 20.09 -15.96
C ASN A 833 3.66 19.34 -16.32
N GLU A 834 3.55 18.21 -17.02
CA GLU A 834 4.69 17.38 -17.43
C GLU A 834 5.55 16.84 -16.26
N ALA A 835 5.10 17.01 -15.01
CA ALA A 835 5.84 16.56 -13.84
C ALA A 835 5.78 15.03 -13.68
N HIS A 836 6.82 14.44 -13.10
CA HIS A 836 6.90 13.03 -12.76
C HIS A 836 6.73 12.86 -11.24
N LEU A 837 5.54 12.43 -10.82
CA LEU A 837 5.15 12.24 -9.42
C LEU A 837 5.22 10.74 -9.08
N ILE A 838 6.16 10.35 -8.23
CA ILE A 838 6.42 8.95 -7.86
C ILE A 838 6.24 8.79 -6.36
N ARG A 839 5.39 7.84 -5.93
CA ARG A 839 5.05 7.66 -4.51
C ARG A 839 4.56 8.98 -3.86
N TRP A 840 3.77 9.72 -4.63
CA TRP A 840 3.15 10.96 -4.16
C TRP A 840 2.06 10.63 -3.14
N SER A 841 2.11 11.21 -1.95
CA SER A 841 1.08 11.03 -0.93
C SER A 841 0.56 12.37 -0.46
N ALA A 842 -0.69 12.67 -0.80
CA ALA A 842 -1.40 13.88 -0.39
C ALA A 842 -2.61 13.48 0.47
N VAL A 843 -2.70 14.09 1.66
CA VAL A 843 -3.77 13.81 2.62
C VAL A 843 -4.36 15.13 3.10
N ASN A 844 -5.68 15.29 2.99
CA ASN A 844 -6.41 16.50 3.42
C ASN A 844 -5.91 17.80 2.78
N LEU A 845 -5.44 17.74 1.53
CA LEU A 845 -4.92 18.92 0.82
C LEU A 845 -5.97 19.51 -0.14
N ASP A 846 -5.99 20.84 -0.21
CA ASP A 846 -6.72 21.60 -1.21
C ASP A 846 -5.89 21.67 -2.50
N LEU A 847 -6.37 20.99 -3.53
CA LEU A 847 -5.78 20.90 -4.87
C LEU A 847 -6.77 21.37 -5.94
N ARG A 848 -7.70 22.26 -5.57
CA ARG A 848 -8.69 22.80 -6.50
C ARG A 848 -8.00 23.54 -7.63
N SER A 849 -8.46 23.30 -8.85
CA SER A 849 -7.95 23.93 -10.07
C SER A 849 -6.44 23.73 -10.32
N VAL A 850 -5.80 22.77 -9.66
CA VAL A 850 -4.39 22.43 -9.91
C VAL A 850 -4.24 21.77 -11.28
N HIS A 851 -3.16 22.09 -11.99
CA HIS A 851 -2.88 21.57 -13.32
C HIS A 851 -1.81 20.46 -13.28
N PHE A 852 -2.20 19.26 -13.69
CA PHE A 852 -1.39 18.05 -13.86
C PHE A 852 -1.31 17.65 -15.34
N ASP A 853 -1.38 18.60 -16.27
CA ASP A 853 -1.49 18.28 -17.70
C ASP A 853 -0.20 17.59 -18.18
N ARG A 854 -0.35 16.45 -18.86
CA ARG A 854 0.77 15.57 -19.29
C ARG A 854 1.68 15.08 -18.15
N ALA A 855 1.25 15.19 -16.89
CA ALA A 855 2.01 14.66 -15.77
C ALA A 855 2.02 13.13 -15.77
N HIS A 856 3.08 12.52 -15.23
CA HIS A 856 3.15 11.09 -14.98
C HIS A 856 3.07 10.83 -13.46
N ILE A 857 1.97 10.25 -13.03
CA ILE A 857 1.68 9.92 -11.62
C ILE A 857 1.76 8.41 -11.46
N ALA A 858 2.72 7.94 -10.66
CA ALA A 858 2.95 6.51 -10.42
C ALA A 858 2.94 6.20 -8.92
N ASN A 859 2.07 5.26 -8.52
CA ASN A 859 1.84 4.91 -7.11
C ASN A 859 1.44 6.13 -6.28
N GLY A 860 0.55 6.98 -6.81
CA GLY A 860 0.07 8.18 -6.13
C GLY A 860 -1.15 7.90 -5.26
N ASN A 861 -1.18 8.50 -4.07
CA ASN A 861 -2.27 8.44 -3.11
C ASN A 861 -2.83 9.84 -2.86
N PHE A 862 -4.13 10.01 -3.12
CA PHE A 862 -4.88 11.22 -2.80
C PHE A 862 -5.99 10.85 -1.83
N ILE A 863 -5.86 11.25 -0.56
CA ILE A 863 -6.78 10.84 0.51
C ILE A 863 -7.47 12.10 1.05
N ARG A 864 -8.78 12.19 0.88
CA ARG A 864 -9.60 13.34 1.33
C ARG A 864 -9.10 14.68 0.78
N CYS A 865 -8.56 14.67 -0.43
CA CYS A 865 -8.17 15.89 -1.14
C CYS A 865 -9.36 16.50 -1.88
N ASP A 866 -9.38 17.82 -1.99
CA ASP A 866 -10.29 18.53 -2.89
C ASP A 866 -9.59 18.80 -4.22
N LEU A 867 -9.99 18.09 -5.27
CA LEU A 867 -9.48 18.16 -6.64
C LEU A 867 -10.52 18.77 -7.59
N ALA A 868 -11.50 19.53 -7.07
CA ALA A 868 -12.51 20.14 -7.92
C ALA A 868 -11.86 21.05 -8.98
N HIS A 869 -12.30 20.91 -10.22
CA HIS A 869 -11.78 21.63 -11.39
C HIS A 869 -10.30 21.40 -11.71
N ALA A 870 -9.64 20.41 -11.09
CA ALA A 870 -8.27 20.05 -11.43
C ALA A 870 -8.17 19.53 -12.89
N SER A 871 -7.04 19.80 -13.53
CA SER A 871 -6.77 19.39 -14.91
C SER A 871 -5.73 18.27 -14.94
N PHE A 872 -6.02 17.20 -15.66
CA PHE A 872 -5.21 16.00 -15.86
C PHE A 872 -5.11 15.67 -17.36
N ARG A 873 -5.12 16.68 -18.23
CA ARG A 873 -5.22 16.45 -19.68
C ARG A 873 -3.97 15.78 -20.21
N GLY A 874 -4.13 14.63 -20.87
CA GLY A 874 -3.01 13.82 -21.36
C GLY A 874 -2.11 13.25 -20.26
N ALA A 875 -2.54 13.30 -18.99
CA ALA A 875 -1.76 12.77 -17.88
C ALA A 875 -1.72 11.23 -17.92
N LYS A 876 -0.64 10.64 -17.43
CA LYS A 876 -0.49 9.19 -17.25
C LYS A 876 -0.56 8.86 -15.76
N ILE A 877 -1.57 8.09 -15.36
CA ILE A 877 -1.84 7.73 -13.96
C ILE A 877 -1.77 6.22 -13.82
N VAL A 878 -0.78 5.72 -13.09
CA VAL A 878 -0.48 4.29 -12.97
C VAL A 878 -0.51 3.86 -11.51
N ARG A 879 -1.27 2.81 -11.19
CA ARG A 879 -1.38 2.22 -9.84
C ARG A 879 -1.65 3.27 -8.76
N SER A 880 -2.51 4.23 -9.03
CA SER A 880 -2.78 5.35 -8.14
C SER A 880 -4.21 5.33 -7.66
N ILE A 881 -4.45 5.84 -6.46
CA ILE A 881 -5.76 5.81 -5.82
C ILE A 881 -6.20 7.19 -5.34
N VAL A 882 -7.49 7.45 -5.46
CA VAL A 882 -8.18 8.59 -4.86
C VAL A 882 -9.26 8.06 -3.92
N ILE A 883 -9.19 8.44 -2.65
CA ILE A 883 -10.10 7.99 -1.59
C ILE A 883 -10.80 9.18 -0.97
N GLU A 884 -12.14 9.15 -0.93
CA GLU A 884 -12.98 10.11 -0.18
C GLU A 884 -12.68 11.59 -0.49
N GLY A 885 -12.41 11.90 -1.77
CA GLY A 885 -12.14 13.26 -2.26
C GLY A 885 -13.17 13.76 -3.29
N SER A 886 -13.16 15.07 -3.54
CA SER A 886 -14.00 15.71 -4.56
C SER A 886 -13.21 15.91 -5.85
N LEU A 887 -13.76 15.50 -7.00
CA LEU A 887 -13.22 15.72 -8.34
C LEU A 887 -14.25 16.42 -9.23
N ASN A 888 -15.14 17.21 -8.64
CA ASN A 888 -16.23 17.84 -9.36
C ASN A 888 -15.70 18.76 -10.46
N GLY A 889 -16.15 18.54 -11.69
CA GLY A 889 -15.70 19.27 -12.87
C GLY A 889 -14.22 19.07 -13.23
N ALA A 890 -13.55 18.03 -12.75
CA ALA A 890 -12.16 17.73 -13.13
C ALA A 890 -12.06 17.24 -14.59
N HIS A 891 -10.91 17.50 -15.22
CA HIS A 891 -10.69 17.22 -16.64
C HIS A 891 -9.58 16.19 -16.88
N PHE A 892 -9.93 15.03 -17.43
CA PHE A 892 -9.04 13.92 -17.79
C PHE A 892 -8.94 13.72 -19.31
N ASN A 893 -9.14 14.78 -20.11
CA ASN A 893 -9.15 14.66 -21.56
C ASN A 893 -7.86 14.00 -22.09
N GLY A 894 -7.98 12.89 -22.83
CA GLY A 894 -6.84 12.16 -23.39
C GLY A 894 -5.90 11.52 -22.35
N ALA A 895 -6.28 11.44 -21.08
CA ALA A 895 -5.45 10.85 -20.03
C ALA A 895 -5.37 9.31 -20.15
N GLU A 896 -4.24 8.73 -19.72
CA GLU A 896 -4.04 7.28 -19.64
C GLU A 896 -4.07 6.82 -18.18
N LEU A 897 -5.07 6.04 -17.80
CA LEU A 897 -5.23 5.49 -16.46
C LEU A 897 -5.04 3.96 -16.51
N GLU A 898 -4.06 3.45 -15.78
CA GLU A 898 -3.79 2.02 -15.64
C GLU A 898 -3.82 1.64 -14.16
N LYS A 899 -4.74 0.73 -13.78
CA LYS A 899 -4.92 0.30 -12.38
C LYS A 899 -5.16 1.49 -11.43
N ALA A 900 -5.92 2.48 -11.91
CA ALA A 900 -6.33 3.61 -11.09
C ALA A 900 -7.64 3.29 -10.35
N GLY A 901 -7.72 3.68 -9.08
CA GLY A 901 -8.88 3.47 -8.23
C GLY A 901 -9.49 4.77 -7.73
N PHE A 902 -10.81 4.90 -7.84
CA PHE A 902 -11.58 6.00 -7.27
C PHE A 902 -12.60 5.42 -6.29
N ILE A 903 -12.44 5.74 -5.01
CA ILE A 903 -13.20 5.10 -3.92
C ILE A 903 -13.98 6.18 -3.17
N LYS A 904 -15.31 6.08 -3.21
CA LYS A 904 -16.24 7.04 -2.57
C LYS A 904 -15.94 8.51 -2.93
N THR A 905 -15.67 8.76 -4.20
CA THR A 905 -15.35 10.09 -4.71
C THR A 905 -16.57 10.74 -5.34
N ASP A 906 -16.70 12.05 -5.16
CA ASP A 906 -17.64 12.87 -5.94
C ASP A 906 -16.97 13.28 -7.26
N LEU A 907 -17.66 13.06 -8.37
CA LEU A 907 -17.17 13.13 -9.74
C LEU A 907 -18.23 13.80 -10.64
N GLU A 908 -19.11 14.63 -10.07
CA GLU A 908 -20.12 15.34 -10.83
C GLU A 908 -19.45 16.22 -11.92
N ARG A 909 -19.97 16.15 -13.15
CA ARG A 909 -19.47 16.90 -14.32
C ARG A 909 -18.00 16.62 -14.68
N VAL A 910 -17.45 15.49 -14.26
CA VAL A 910 -16.09 15.08 -14.65
C VAL A 910 -16.01 14.80 -16.16
N VAL A 911 -14.87 15.11 -16.78
CA VAL A 911 -14.66 14.94 -18.22
C VAL A 911 -13.53 13.95 -18.50
N PHE A 912 -13.84 12.79 -19.07
CA PHE A 912 -12.92 11.73 -19.48
C PHE A 912 -12.85 11.56 -21.01
N ASP A 913 -13.17 12.61 -21.77
CA ASP A 913 -13.20 12.49 -23.24
C ASP A 913 -11.83 12.06 -23.79
N GLU A 914 -11.84 11.13 -24.75
CA GLU A 914 -10.63 10.56 -25.38
C GLU A 914 -9.68 9.83 -24.40
N ALA A 915 -10.03 9.68 -23.13
CA ALA A 915 -9.18 9.02 -22.15
C ALA A 915 -9.08 7.51 -22.40
N ARG A 916 -7.96 6.91 -21.97
CA ARG A 916 -7.73 5.47 -21.99
C ARG A 916 -7.74 4.93 -20.57
N LEU A 917 -8.67 4.03 -20.27
CA LEU A 917 -8.84 3.41 -18.95
C LEU A 917 -8.55 1.91 -19.03
N VAL A 918 -7.57 1.41 -18.30
CA VAL A 918 -7.20 -0.02 -18.30
C VAL A 918 -7.19 -0.56 -16.89
N SER A 919 -7.99 -1.59 -16.62
CA SER A 919 -8.05 -2.25 -15.31
C SER A 919 -8.25 -1.28 -14.14
N SER A 920 -9.02 -0.22 -14.38
CA SER A 920 -9.28 0.85 -13.42
C SER A 920 -10.71 0.76 -12.90
N GLY A 921 -11.03 1.41 -11.78
CA GLY A 921 -12.34 1.23 -11.16
C GLY A 921 -12.82 2.43 -10.36
N PHE A 922 -14.13 2.65 -10.44
CA PHE A 922 -14.90 3.56 -9.60
C PHE A 922 -15.76 2.70 -8.67
N VAL A 923 -15.59 2.86 -7.36
CA VAL A 923 -16.18 2.00 -6.32
C VAL A 923 -16.72 2.84 -5.18
N GLY A 924 -17.77 2.35 -4.51
CA GLY A 924 -18.38 3.04 -3.36
C GLY A 924 -19.45 4.05 -3.74
N GLU A 925 -20.31 3.69 -4.70
CA GLU A 925 -21.43 4.52 -5.18
C GLU A 925 -20.98 5.92 -5.65
N PRO A 926 -20.03 6.00 -6.61
CA PRO A 926 -19.49 7.28 -7.07
C PRO A 926 -20.59 8.10 -7.74
N VAL A 927 -20.63 9.40 -7.41
CA VAL A 927 -21.56 10.36 -8.00
C VAL A 927 -20.94 10.92 -9.27
N MET A 928 -21.48 10.58 -10.44
CA MET A 928 -20.93 10.93 -11.75
C MET A 928 -22.01 11.55 -12.66
N THR A 929 -22.94 12.31 -12.07
CA THR A 929 -23.98 12.99 -12.83
C THR A 929 -23.38 13.99 -13.81
N TYR A 930 -23.94 14.07 -15.02
CA TYR A 930 -23.46 14.95 -16.09
C TYR A 930 -21.99 14.70 -16.52
N ALA A 931 -21.44 13.52 -16.26
CA ALA A 931 -20.08 13.19 -16.66
C ALA A 931 -19.96 12.97 -18.18
N SER A 932 -18.80 13.25 -18.75
CA SER A 932 -18.52 13.04 -20.17
C SER A 932 -17.43 11.99 -20.38
N PHE A 933 -17.68 11.04 -21.28
CA PHE A 933 -16.83 9.92 -21.66
C PHE A 933 -16.80 9.78 -23.20
N THR A 934 -16.88 10.90 -23.91
CA THR A 934 -16.93 10.90 -25.37
C THR A 934 -15.63 10.34 -25.93
N ASP A 935 -15.70 9.38 -26.86
CA ASP A 935 -14.52 8.71 -27.45
C ASP A 935 -13.57 8.04 -26.42
N VAL A 936 -14.04 7.73 -25.20
CA VAL A 936 -13.23 7.03 -24.19
C VAL A 936 -12.89 5.62 -24.64
N HIS A 937 -11.69 5.13 -24.30
CA HIS A 937 -11.25 3.76 -24.56
C HIS A 937 -11.02 3.01 -23.25
N ALA A 938 -11.96 2.18 -22.83
CA ALA A 938 -11.90 1.44 -21.57
C ALA A 938 -11.78 -0.07 -21.78
N VAL A 939 -10.90 -0.72 -21.02
CA VAL A 939 -10.69 -2.16 -21.03
C VAL A 939 -10.63 -2.68 -19.59
N LYS A 940 -11.50 -3.64 -19.24
CA LYS A 940 -11.59 -4.20 -17.88
C LYS A 940 -11.79 -3.13 -16.80
N THR A 941 -12.52 -2.07 -17.13
CA THR A 941 -12.80 -0.94 -16.23
C THR A 941 -14.18 -1.09 -15.62
N SER A 942 -14.34 -0.67 -14.36
CA SER A 942 -15.59 -0.84 -13.60
C SER A 942 -16.20 0.49 -13.16
N TRP A 943 -17.49 0.68 -13.45
CA TRP A 943 -18.39 1.72 -12.94
C TRP A 943 -19.49 1.09 -12.07
N LEU A 944 -19.09 0.17 -11.19
CA LEU A 944 -20.02 -0.58 -10.35
C LEU A 944 -20.84 0.37 -9.46
N ALA A 945 -22.17 0.28 -9.56
CA ALA A 945 -23.11 1.08 -8.78
C ALA A 945 -22.92 2.61 -8.88
N ALA A 946 -22.38 3.10 -10.00
CA ALA A 946 -22.20 4.53 -10.24
C ALA A 946 -23.54 5.24 -10.53
N ASP A 947 -23.68 6.48 -10.06
CA ASP A 947 -24.76 7.39 -10.48
C ASP A 947 -24.30 8.16 -11.72
N LEU A 948 -24.74 7.72 -12.89
CA LEU A 948 -24.33 8.20 -14.21
C LEU A 948 -25.45 8.98 -14.92
N LYS A 949 -26.46 9.49 -14.21
CA LYS A 949 -27.59 10.19 -14.85
C LYS A 949 -27.11 11.37 -15.71
N GLU A 950 -27.74 11.52 -16.87
CA GLU A 950 -27.45 12.59 -17.83
C GLU A 950 -25.98 12.64 -18.31
N SER A 951 -25.30 11.48 -18.32
CA SER A 951 -23.90 11.38 -18.76
C SER A 951 -23.78 11.11 -20.25
N CYS A 952 -22.60 11.37 -20.83
CA CYS A 952 -22.31 11.15 -22.24
C CYS A 952 -21.26 10.04 -22.44
N PHE A 953 -21.59 9.03 -23.22
CA PHE A 953 -20.72 7.93 -23.68
C PHE A 953 -20.69 7.85 -25.22
N LEU A 954 -20.92 8.97 -25.91
CA LEU A 954 -20.92 9.05 -27.37
C LEU A 954 -19.61 8.48 -27.94
N ARG A 955 -19.70 7.48 -28.82
CA ARG A 955 -18.56 6.77 -29.43
C ARG A 955 -17.57 6.13 -28.45
N ALA A 956 -17.95 5.96 -27.18
CA ALA A 956 -17.13 5.26 -26.19
C ALA A 956 -16.84 3.82 -26.63
N ASN A 957 -15.64 3.32 -26.37
CA ASN A 957 -15.23 1.94 -26.61
C ASN A 957 -14.95 1.25 -25.27
N LEU A 958 -15.94 0.48 -24.79
CA LEU A 958 -15.90 -0.28 -23.55
C LEU A 958 -15.79 -1.78 -23.88
N ARG A 959 -14.67 -2.40 -23.50
CA ARG A 959 -14.40 -3.81 -23.74
C ARG A 959 -14.15 -4.56 -22.44
N ASP A 960 -14.94 -5.61 -22.22
CA ASP A 960 -14.85 -6.45 -21.01
C ASP A 960 -15.01 -5.60 -19.72
N CYS A 961 -15.81 -4.52 -19.80
CA CYS A 961 -16.04 -3.57 -18.70
C CYS A 961 -17.25 -3.95 -17.85
N SER A 962 -17.45 -3.26 -16.73
CA SER A 962 -18.61 -3.42 -15.85
C SER A 962 -19.32 -2.10 -15.59
N LEU A 963 -20.63 -2.09 -15.79
CA LEU A 963 -21.62 -1.04 -15.45
C LEU A 963 -22.73 -1.65 -14.58
N MET A 964 -22.43 -2.74 -13.85
CA MET A 964 -23.45 -3.42 -13.05
C MET A 964 -24.03 -2.48 -11.98
N LEU A 965 -25.34 -2.58 -11.74
CA LEU A 965 -26.06 -1.80 -10.72
C LEU A 965 -26.01 -0.28 -10.89
N SER A 966 -25.45 0.26 -11.97
CA SER A 966 -25.35 1.70 -12.19
C SER A 966 -26.71 2.30 -12.56
N ASP A 967 -26.91 3.58 -12.24
CA ASP A 967 -28.06 4.36 -12.70
C ASP A 967 -27.62 5.35 -13.78
N ALA A 968 -27.83 5.00 -15.05
CA ALA A 968 -27.37 5.76 -16.21
C ALA A 968 -28.53 6.44 -16.97
N ARG A 969 -29.69 6.65 -16.33
CA ARG A 969 -30.87 7.24 -16.99
C ARG A 969 -30.54 8.53 -17.75
N TRP A 970 -31.21 8.71 -18.89
CA TRP A 970 -31.06 9.87 -19.78
C TRP A 970 -29.65 10.07 -20.36
N SER A 971 -28.82 9.03 -20.33
CA SER A 971 -27.45 9.11 -20.86
C SER A 971 -27.39 8.80 -22.36
N ASP A 972 -26.39 9.37 -23.02
CA ASP A 972 -26.12 9.20 -24.45
C ASP A 972 -25.07 8.10 -24.69
N PHE A 973 -25.46 6.98 -25.29
CA PHE A 973 -24.58 5.87 -25.67
C PHE A 973 -24.50 5.70 -27.20
N ARG A 974 -24.83 6.73 -27.97
CA ARG A 974 -24.85 6.62 -29.43
C ARG A 974 -23.48 6.23 -29.96
N LEU A 975 -23.48 5.29 -30.91
CA LEU A 975 -22.27 4.77 -31.55
C LEU A 975 -21.22 4.16 -30.59
N ALA A 976 -21.56 3.95 -29.32
CA ALA A 976 -20.67 3.33 -28.36
C ALA A 976 -20.48 1.84 -28.67
N ALA A 977 -19.29 1.32 -28.44
CA ALA A 977 -18.94 -0.09 -28.56
C ALA A 977 -18.83 -0.70 -27.16
N LEU A 978 -19.81 -1.50 -26.75
CA LEU A 978 -19.91 -2.14 -25.44
C LEU A 978 -19.72 -3.66 -25.55
N HIS A 979 -18.55 -4.09 -26.03
CA HIS A 979 -18.26 -5.50 -26.28
C HIS A 979 -18.08 -6.26 -24.96
N ASN A 980 -18.81 -7.37 -24.79
CA ASN A 980 -18.77 -8.23 -23.59
C ASN A 980 -18.88 -7.47 -22.26
N THR A 981 -19.60 -6.35 -22.26
CA THR A 981 -19.70 -5.48 -21.09
C THR A 981 -20.80 -5.99 -20.16
N LEU A 982 -20.51 -6.05 -18.86
CA LEU A 982 -21.44 -6.48 -17.81
C LEU A 982 -22.33 -5.32 -17.40
N MET A 983 -23.62 -5.42 -17.68
CA MET A 983 -24.63 -4.38 -17.45
C MET A 983 -25.82 -4.90 -16.64
N LEU A 984 -25.56 -5.90 -15.80
CA LEU A 984 -26.59 -6.58 -15.03
C LEU A 984 -27.26 -5.62 -14.04
N ARG A 985 -28.60 -5.62 -14.04
CA ARG A 985 -29.45 -4.79 -13.16
C ARG A 985 -29.17 -3.27 -13.24
N ALA A 986 -28.51 -2.82 -14.30
CA ALA A 986 -28.29 -1.40 -14.52
C ALA A 986 -29.57 -0.70 -15.03
N ASN A 987 -29.70 0.59 -14.76
CA ASN A 987 -30.84 1.39 -15.17
C ASN A 987 -30.46 2.31 -16.33
N PHE A 988 -30.92 1.97 -17.52
CA PHE A 988 -30.76 2.71 -18.78
C PHE A 988 -32.08 3.29 -19.29
N GLY A 989 -33.00 3.61 -18.38
CA GLY A 989 -34.27 4.26 -18.75
C GLY A 989 -34.01 5.52 -19.57
N GLU A 990 -34.73 5.67 -20.69
CA GLU A 990 -34.66 6.84 -21.57
C GLU A 990 -33.26 7.14 -22.14
N CYS A 991 -32.37 6.14 -22.22
CA CYS A 991 -31.05 6.29 -22.85
C CYS A 991 -31.11 6.17 -24.38
N ASP A 992 -30.14 6.77 -25.07
CA ASP A 992 -29.99 6.65 -26.53
C ASP A 992 -28.79 5.77 -26.90
N PHE A 993 -29.05 4.57 -27.41
CA PHE A 993 -28.09 3.60 -27.95
C PHE A 993 -28.07 3.57 -29.48
N PHE A 994 -28.47 4.64 -30.17
CA PHE A 994 -28.50 4.64 -31.63
C PHE A 994 -27.15 4.21 -32.23
N GLY A 995 -27.17 3.14 -33.03
CA GLY A 995 -25.98 2.58 -33.67
C GLY A 995 -24.92 2.02 -32.73
N ALA A 996 -25.22 1.84 -31.44
CA ALA A 996 -24.29 1.25 -30.48
C ALA A 996 -24.03 -0.23 -30.78
N ASN A 997 -22.83 -0.71 -30.52
CA ASN A 997 -22.45 -2.11 -30.66
C ASN A 997 -22.46 -2.80 -29.29
N LEU A 998 -23.52 -3.57 -29.05
CA LEU A 998 -23.79 -4.32 -27.82
C LEU A 998 -23.42 -5.81 -27.96
N MET A 999 -22.46 -6.15 -28.84
CA MET A 999 -22.12 -7.55 -29.09
C MET A 999 -21.63 -8.25 -27.81
N GLY A 1000 -22.29 -9.34 -27.43
CA GLY A 1000 -21.97 -10.12 -26.22
C GLY A 1000 -22.28 -9.41 -24.89
N ALA A 1001 -22.92 -8.23 -24.94
CA ALA A 1001 -23.30 -7.46 -23.77
C ALA A 1001 -24.23 -8.26 -22.84
N GLN A 1002 -23.98 -8.20 -21.54
CA GLN A 1002 -24.77 -8.91 -20.52
C GLN A 1002 -25.72 -7.92 -19.84
N MET A 1003 -26.94 -7.76 -20.37
CA MET A 1003 -27.95 -6.80 -19.91
C MET A 1003 -29.08 -7.47 -19.11
N ARG A 1004 -28.79 -8.62 -18.49
CA ARG A 1004 -29.78 -9.38 -17.71
C ARG A 1004 -30.35 -8.53 -16.56
N LYS A 1005 -31.68 -8.49 -16.43
CA LYS A 1005 -32.44 -7.66 -15.45
C LYS A 1005 -32.18 -6.15 -15.56
N ALA A 1006 -31.60 -5.65 -16.65
CA ALA A 1006 -31.42 -4.21 -16.85
C ALA A 1006 -32.77 -3.52 -17.14
N ASN A 1007 -32.90 -2.25 -16.75
CA ASN A 1007 -34.05 -1.43 -17.12
C ASN A 1007 -33.73 -0.60 -18.36
N LEU A 1008 -34.37 -0.89 -19.49
CA LEU A 1008 -34.24 -0.15 -20.74
C LEU A 1008 -35.57 0.52 -21.14
N ALA A 1009 -36.42 0.84 -20.16
CA ALA A 1009 -37.71 1.45 -20.44
C ALA A 1009 -37.53 2.76 -21.22
N PHE A 1010 -38.23 2.88 -22.35
CA PHE A 1010 -38.15 4.03 -23.26
C PHE A 1010 -36.76 4.33 -23.84
N ALA A 1011 -35.80 3.39 -23.77
CA ALA A 1011 -34.50 3.55 -24.39
C ALA A 1011 -34.58 3.41 -25.92
N SER A 1012 -33.76 4.16 -26.66
CA SER A 1012 -33.63 4.01 -28.12
C SER A 1012 -32.48 3.07 -28.46
N LEU A 1013 -32.76 1.88 -28.98
CA LEU A 1013 -31.77 0.92 -29.47
C LEU A 1013 -31.77 0.85 -31.01
N ARG A 1014 -32.19 1.94 -31.66
CA ARG A 1014 -32.29 1.99 -33.12
C ARG A 1014 -30.95 1.69 -33.78
N ARG A 1015 -30.94 0.75 -34.72
CA ARG A 1015 -29.72 0.32 -35.43
C ARG A 1015 -28.59 -0.19 -34.52
N ALA A 1016 -28.87 -0.50 -33.25
CA ALA A 1016 -27.88 -1.09 -32.37
C ALA A 1016 -27.53 -2.52 -32.82
N ASN A 1017 -26.27 -2.92 -32.67
CA ASN A 1017 -25.83 -4.29 -32.90
C ASN A 1017 -25.86 -5.09 -31.60
N ALA A 1018 -26.94 -5.79 -31.31
CA ALA A 1018 -27.09 -6.60 -30.11
C ALA A 1018 -26.81 -8.09 -30.36
N TYR A 1019 -25.99 -8.42 -31.34
CA TYR A 1019 -25.64 -9.81 -31.65
C TYR A 1019 -25.08 -10.54 -30.43
N SER A 1020 -25.67 -11.69 -30.08
CA SER A 1020 -25.28 -12.46 -28.89
C SER A 1020 -25.37 -11.71 -27.56
N ALA A 1021 -26.09 -10.57 -27.50
CA ALA A 1021 -26.38 -9.90 -26.25
C ALA A 1021 -27.42 -10.68 -25.43
N ASP A 1022 -27.39 -10.53 -24.11
CA ASP A 1022 -28.35 -11.12 -23.19
C ASP A 1022 -29.28 -10.04 -22.62
N PHE A 1023 -30.54 -10.04 -23.06
CA PHE A 1023 -31.63 -9.22 -22.52
C PHE A 1023 -32.59 -10.02 -21.62
N SER A 1024 -32.18 -11.17 -21.10
CA SER A 1024 -33.01 -11.95 -20.17
C SER A 1024 -33.49 -11.08 -19.00
N LEU A 1025 -34.80 -11.07 -18.79
CA LEU A 1025 -35.51 -10.30 -17.77
C LEU A 1025 -35.30 -8.78 -17.83
N ALA A 1026 -34.80 -8.25 -18.94
CA ALA A 1026 -34.66 -6.81 -19.12
C ALA A 1026 -36.04 -6.14 -19.28
N LYS A 1027 -36.24 -5.00 -18.63
CA LYS A 1027 -37.46 -4.19 -18.80
C LYS A 1027 -37.34 -3.38 -20.09
N LEU A 1028 -38.03 -3.81 -21.14
CA LEU A 1028 -37.99 -3.18 -22.48
C LEU A 1028 -39.26 -2.36 -22.79
N THR A 1029 -40.07 -2.02 -21.79
CA THR A 1029 -41.32 -1.27 -21.98
C THR A 1029 -41.06 0.05 -22.70
N GLY A 1030 -41.63 0.21 -23.90
CA GLY A 1030 -41.47 1.43 -24.70
C GLY A 1030 -40.09 1.59 -25.37
N ALA A 1031 -39.21 0.59 -25.30
CA ALA A 1031 -37.90 0.64 -25.96
C ALA A 1031 -38.05 0.60 -27.49
N ASP A 1032 -37.28 1.43 -28.19
CA ASP A 1032 -37.28 1.52 -29.65
C ASP A 1032 -36.17 0.64 -30.24
N LEU A 1033 -36.55 -0.52 -30.80
CA LEU A 1033 -35.63 -1.49 -31.40
C LEU A 1033 -35.58 -1.42 -32.94
N HIS A 1034 -36.05 -0.34 -33.58
CA HIS A 1034 -36.12 -0.29 -35.05
C HIS A 1034 -34.74 -0.50 -35.69
N HIS A 1035 -34.68 -1.47 -36.60
CA HIS A 1035 -33.46 -1.85 -37.32
C HIS A 1035 -32.29 -2.33 -36.43
N ALA A 1036 -32.54 -2.70 -35.17
CA ALA A 1036 -31.53 -3.33 -34.33
C ALA A 1036 -31.18 -4.73 -34.88
N HIS A 1037 -29.90 -5.12 -34.79
CA HIS A 1037 -29.45 -6.46 -35.16
C HIS A 1037 -29.52 -7.38 -33.93
N LEU A 1038 -30.55 -8.25 -33.93
CA LEU A 1038 -30.92 -9.08 -32.77
C LEU A 1038 -30.61 -10.58 -32.97
N VAL A 1039 -29.69 -10.92 -33.87
CA VAL A 1039 -29.36 -12.32 -34.17
C VAL A 1039 -28.57 -12.93 -33.00
N LYS A 1040 -28.97 -14.14 -32.57
CA LYS A 1040 -28.45 -14.82 -31.36
C LYS A 1040 -28.61 -14.02 -30.05
N THR A 1041 -29.39 -12.95 -30.07
CA THR A 1041 -29.73 -12.21 -28.85
C THR A 1041 -30.68 -13.05 -28.00
N THR A 1042 -30.37 -13.20 -26.72
CA THR A 1042 -31.20 -13.93 -25.78
C THR A 1042 -32.27 -12.99 -25.22
N PHE A 1043 -33.53 -13.40 -25.32
CA PHE A 1043 -34.64 -12.77 -24.63
C PHE A 1043 -35.30 -13.84 -23.76
N ARG A 1044 -35.49 -13.52 -22.48
CA ARG A 1044 -36.34 -14.30 -21.60
C ARG A 1044 -37.23 -13.36 -20.82
N ALA A 1045 -38.54 -13.58 -20.88
CA ALA A 1045 -39.49 -12.88 -20.02
C ALA A 1045 -39.57 -13.61 -18.67
N PRO A 1046 -39.91 -12.92 -17.56
CA PRO A 1046 -40.21 -13.61 -16.31
C PRO A 1046 -41.36 -14.60 -16.56
N GLU A 1047 -41.19 -15.85 -16.13
CA GLU A 1047 -42.23 -16.87 -16.19
C GLU A 1047 -43.35 -16.48 -15.21
N THR A 1048 -44.34 -15.74 -15.72
CA THR A 1048 -45.65 -15.42 -15.12
C THR A 1048 -45.66 -14.98 -13.65
N VAL A 1049 -46.06 -13.71 -13.43
CA VAL A 1049 -47.06 -13.42 -12.39
C VAL A 1049 -48.27 -12.91 -13.15
N ASP A 1050 -49.44 -13.51 -12.89
CA ASP A 1050 -50.75 -13.11 -13.43
C ASP A 1050 -51.00 -11.58 -13.40
#